data_AF-A0A846FYC0-F1
#
_entry.id   AF-A0A846FYC0-F1
#
_cell.length_a   1.000
_cell.length_b   1.000
_cell.length_c   1.000
_cell.angle_alpha   90.00
_cell.angle_beta   90.00
_cell.angle_gamma   90.00
#
_symmetry.space_group_name_H-M   'P 1'
#
loop_
_entity.id
_entity.type
_entity.pdbx_description
1 polymer ?
#
loop_
_entity_poly.entity_id
_entity_poly.type
_entity_poly.pdbx_seq_one_letter_code
_entity_poly.pdbx_strand_id
1 'polypeptide(L)'
;MSNDLNQIRPLNTTFGKSSSPSTTPLLNNLEAVKEYLLYGEVQLRIAAVSETLKYGDLGLDLLLMALQDQSIEVQWAAYSILLEQQQPKAKLALSQYTWDISKLLELYATGKRNFIRANIRGANLNGLDLQGINFSFAYLKNADLSSINLQDANLTEAHFRGAILKDANLKNTNLENANLSLAKLRGVNLTNANLTNANLSGAELSLANLKNANLTNANLRGADLRGSKFKGINLQGTKLNKETKLDRKLLLIWEIVNQQAIGKNFGNINLIGIYLEGVNLSNANLSGAQLRRVNLSNSNLSGSNFSAAKLISINLKNTDFSNTNLTDVNLSDADLSNANLLNADLSNANISNANLNYVNLRETKINNLTKIDHKWHLVWKIVNQQPIKNNLKGVNLSQSDLRGADLSNINLRSANLEGANFGMCDRNIPYCQIQNIDSNYHSHSNLRRVNLCNANLKGANLIGAYLEEANLSVANLMLAQLNYAEMSGANLTAAELNDADLRDANLSSANLNAADLSNADLSNANLTNAHLSAAKFCNAQLNGAKMNQVDLSTANLTNVNLTNAKLRYANLRNTNLTGAILRGVDLSNADLSHAHLENVDLSHAQLKGVKISETTRLDQKWYIIWDIVNHKVEGRNLQGNDLSNAQLNRVDLNRANLSNANLCGASLRVAALWDANLENANISNANLGGVNLSGANLKGANLSGSDLNRAHLWHTYLSDVNLSGANLMGADLWGVNLNGIDLSGVNLSYANLSHANLKDTNLIGANLSRANLSSANLNGVNFSDANLSGTNFSDANINNCILPI
;
A
#
# COMPACT_ATOMS: atom_id res chain seq x y z
N MET A 1 17.84 6.19 -19.64
CA MET A 1 16.78 5.88 -20.63
C MET A 1 16.31 4.46 -20.33
N SER A 2 15.52 4.21 -19.27
CA SER A 2 14.04 4.31 -19.20
C SER A 2 13.38 3.66 -20.42
N ASN A 3 12.49 2.65 -20.35
CA ASN A 3 11.59 2.18 -19.32
C ASN A 3 11.00 0.79 -19.74
N ASP A 4 10.35 0.13 -18.78
CA ASP A 4 9.23 -0.82 -18.94
C ASP A 4 9.47 -2.28 -19.36
N LEU A 5 9.93 -3.07 -18.38
CA LEU A 5 9.70 -4.52 -18.26
C LEU A 5 8.70 -4.76 -17.13
N ASN A 6 7.40 -4.65 -17.40
CA ASN A 6 6.33 -5.16 -16.52
C ASN A 6 4.97 -5.02 -17.19
N GLN A 7 4.61 -5.89 -18.15
CA GLN A 7 3.24 -6.35 -18.41
C GLN A 7 3.28 -7.60 -19.32
N ILE A 8 3.33 -8.80 -18.74
CA ILE A 8 2.84 -10.00 -19.44
C ILE A 8 1.50 -10.35 -18.79
N ARG A 9 0.43 -9.73 -19.31
CA ARG A 9 -0.94 -10.22 -19.13
C ARG A 9 -1.13 -11.48 -19.98
N PRO A 10 -1.98 -12.43 -19.56
CA PRO A 10 -2.33 -13.57 -20.40
C PRO A 10 -2.98 -13.02 -21.69
N LEU A 11 -2.47 -13.47 -22.84
CA LEU A 11 -3.11 -13.24 -24.12
C LEU A 11 -4.46 -13.97 -24.11
N ASN A 12 -5.49 -13.24 -23.68
CA ASN A 12 -6.86 -13.53 -24.09
C ASN A 12 -6.88 -13.46 -25.62
N THR A 13 -7.07 -14.62 -26.23
CA THR A 13 -7.27 -14.82 -27.67
C THR A 13 -8.51 -14.05 -28.11
N THR A 14 -8.30 -12.83 -28.60
CA THR A 14 -9.28 -12.11 -29.41
C THR A 14 -8.86 -12.28 -30.86
N PHE A 15 -9.71 -12.98 -31.62
CA PHE A 15 -9.59 -13.13 -33.07
C PHE A 15 -9.58 -11.74 -33.74
N GLY A 16 -8.43 -11.34 -34.25
CA GLY A 16 -8.27 -10.16 -35.10
C GLY A 16 -8.44 -10.55 -36.57
N LYS A 17 -9.54 -10.09 -37.16
CA LYS A 17 -9.83 -10.15 -38.61
C LYS A 17 -8.77 -9.40 -39.43
N SER A 18 -8.32 -9.99 -40.53
CA SER A 18 -7.94 -9.24 -41.73
C SER A 18 -8.38 -9.95 -43.01
N SER A 19 -9.11 -9.18 -43.82
CA SER A 19 -9.41 -9.32 -45.27
C SER A 19 -9.92 -10.66 -45.79
N SER A 20 -11.24 -10.77 -45.93
CA SER A 20 -11.91 -11.58 -46.95
C SER A 20 -11.82 -10.88 -48.32
N PRO A 21 -11.74 -11.64 -49.43
CA PRO A 21 -12.99 -12.07 -50.06
C PRO A 21 -12.97 -13.56 -50.42
N SER A 22 -13.81 -14.34 -49.77
CA SER A 22 -14.67 -15.33 -50.42
C SER A 22 -15.70 -15.75 -49.37
N THR A 23 -16.96 -15.81 -49.78
CA THR A 23 -18.09 -16.18 -48.94
C THR A 23 -17.87 -17.58 -48.38
N THR A 24 -17.56 -17.72 -47.09
CA THR A 24 -17.73 -19.00 -46.39
C THR A 24 -19.21 -19.37 -46.50
N PRO A 25 -19.57 -20.50 -47.13
CA PRO A 25 -20.96 -20.89 -47.23
C PRO A 25 -21.52 -21.13 -45.83
N LEU A 26 -22.74 -20.66 -45.59
CA LEU A 26 -23.49 -20.88 -44.36
C LEU A 26 -23.75 -22.39 -44.21
N LEU A 27 -22.97 -23.04 -43.35
CA LEU A 27 -23.10 -24.46 -42.99
C LEU A 27 -24.34 -24.66 -42.11
N ASN A 28 -25.51 -24.63 -42.75
CA ASN A 28 -26.80 -24.52 -42.06
C ASN A 28 -27.30 -25.82 -41.39
N ASN A 29 -26.67 -26.97 -41.67
CA ASN A 29 -27.02 -28.25 -41.05
C ASN A 29 -25.84 -29.24 -41.08
N LEU A 30 -25.99 -30.36 -40.34
CA LEU A 30 -24.98 -31.41 -40.21
C LEU A 30 -24.61 -32.08 -41.54
N GLU A 31 -25.56 -32.24 -42.47
CA GLU A 31 -25.30 -32.87 -43.78
C GLU A 31 -24.43 -31.99 -44.66
N ALA A 32 -24.63 -30.66 -44.65
CA ALA A 32 -23.72 -29.73 -45.31
C ALA A 32 -22.30 -29.83 -44.74
N VAL A 33 -22.14 -29.89 -43.42
CA VAL A 33 -20.82 -30.07 -42.78
C VAL A 33 -20.15 -31.38 -43.23
N LYS A 34 -20.90 -32.49 -43.31
CA LYS A 34 -20.39 -33.76 -43.83
C LYS A 34 -19.96 -33.68 -45.29
N GLU A 35 -20.79 -33.07 -46.14
CA GLU A 35 -20.55 -32.96 -47.58
C GLU A 35 -19.29 -32.12 -47.85
N TYR A 36 -19.14 -30.97 -47.18
CA TYR A 36 -17.94 -30.16 -47.29
C TYR A 36 -16.70 -30.87 -46.74
N LEU A 37 -16.80 -31.63 -45.64
CA LEU A 37 -15.69 -32.45 -45.14
C LEU A 37 -15.27 -33.56 -46.12
N LEU A 38 -16.18 -34.09 -46.94
CA LEU A 38 -15.87 -35.17 -47.87
C LEU A 38 -15.36 -34.67 -49.23
N TYR A 39 -15.92 -33.58 -49.75
CA TYR A 39 -15.73 -33.17 -51.14
C TYR A 39 -15.25 -31.72 -51.33
N GLY A 40 -15.21 -30.91 -50.26
CA GLY A 40 -14.77 -29.51 -50.35
C GLY A 40 -13.28 -29.37 -50.60
N GLU A 41 -12.85 -28.23 -51.13
CA GLU A 41 -11.43 -27.85 -51.15
C GLU A 41 -10.88 -27.65 -49.73
N VAL A 42 -9.56 -27.73 -49.54
CA VAL A 42 -8.90 -27.73 -48.22
C VAL A 42 -9.43 -26.62 -47.28
N GLN A 43 -9.60 -25.39 -47.77
CA GLN A 43 -10.11 -24.28 -46.96
C GLN A 43 -11.57 -24.47 -46.52
N LEU A 44 -12.42 -25.03 -47.40
CA LEU A 44 -13.81 -25.36 -47.07
C LEU A 44 -13.88 -26.52 -46.07
N ARG A 45 -12.99 -27.51 -46.19
CA ARG A 45 -12.91 -28.61 -45.22
C ARG A 45 -12.48 -28.11 -43.85
N ILE A 46 -11.47 -27.24 -43.75
CA ILE A 46 -11.05 -26.61 -42.48
C ILE A 46 -12.20 -25.82 -41.85
N ALA A 47 -12.95 -25.05 -42.66
CA ALA A 47 -14.13 -24.34 -42.19
C ALA A 47 -15.20 -25.31 -41.66
N ALA A 48 -15.44 -26.42 -42.35
CA ALA A 48 -16.37 -27.46 -41.91
C ALA A 48 -15.92 -28.16 -40.61
N VAL A 49 -14.62 -28.47 -40.45
CA VAL A 49 -14.05 -29.00 -39.19
C VAL A 49 -14.37 -28.07 -38.02
N SER A 50 -14.26 -26.76 -38.21
CA SER A 50 -14.48 -25.75 -37.15
C SER A 50 -15.93 -25.69 -36.66
N GLU A 51 -16.87 -26.11 -37.49
CA GLU A 51 -18.32 -26.08 -37.24
C GLU A 51 -18.86 -27.38 -36.62
N THR A 52 -18.07 -28.46 -36.63
CA THR A 52 -18.46 -29.79 -36.11
C THR A 52 -18.90 -29.76 -34.64
N LEU A 53 -18.29 -28.91 -33.80
CA LEU A 53 -18.61 -28.83 -32.36
C LEU A 53 -20.08 -28.48 -32.06
N LYS A 54 -20.79 -27.85 -33.00
CA LYS A 54 -22.22 -27.50 -32.85
C LYS A 54 -23.13 -28.74 -32.78
N TYR A 55 -22.63 -29.92 -33.12
CA TYR A 55 -23.41 -31.14 -33.28
C TYR A 55 -23.08 -32.24 -32.26
N GLY A 56 -22.48 -31.90 -31.12
CA GLY A 56 -22.26 -32.82 -30.00
C GLY A 56 -21.45 -34.07 -30.37
N ASP A 57 -21.89 -35.25 -29.93
CA ASP A 57 -21.17 -36.51 -30.16
C ASP A 57 -21.02 -36.89 -31.65
N LEU A 58 -22.00 -36.54 -32.49
CA LEU A 58 -21.93 -36.72 -33.94
C LEU A 58 -20.86 -35.81 -34.56
N GLY A 59 -20.74 -34.59 -34.04
CA GLY A 59 -19.66 -33.67 -34.39
C GLY A 59 -18.28 -34.21 -34.03
N LEU A 60 -18.16 -34.86 -32.86
CA LEU A 60 -16.93 -35.52 -32.47
C LEU A 60 -16.54 -36.66 -33.43
N ASP A 61 -17.49 -37.45 -33.90
CA ASP A 61 -17.22 -38.49 -34.91
C ASP A 61 -16.70 -37.93 -36.24
N LEU A 62 -17.21 -36.77 -36.65
CA LEU A 62 -16.72 -36.06 -37.84
C LEU A 62 -15.29 -35.51 -37.65
N LEU A 63 -14.96 -35.04 -36.44
CA LEU A 63 -13.58 -34.64 -36.12
C LEU A 63 -12.62 -35.84 -36.17
N LEU A 64 -13.05 -37.00 -35.67
CA LEU A 64 -12.25 -38.23 -35.74
C LEU A 64 -12.05 -38.70 -37.18
N MET A 65 -13.06 -38.55 -38.03
CA MET A 65 -12.94 -38.81 -39.47
C MET A 65 -11.98 -37.83 -40.14
N ALA A 66 -12.06 -36.54 -39.80
CA ALA A 66 -11.18 -35.50 -40.32
C ALA A 66 -9.69 -35.67 -39.90
N LEU A 67 -9.40 -36.39 -38.81
CA LEU A 67 -8.02 -36.81 -38.49
C LEU A 67 -7.41 -37.75 -39.54
N GLN A 68 -8.24 -38.41 -40.36
CA GLN A 68 -7.82 -39.29 -41.45
C GLN A 68 -7.89 -38.59 -42.82
N ASP A 69 -8.12 -37.27 -42.88
CA ASP A 69 -8.22 -36.51 -44.12
C ASP A 69 -6.92 -36.60 -44.96
N GLN A 70 -7.00 -36.43 -46.27
CA GLN A 70 -5.82 -36.45 -47.14
C GLN A 70 -4.94 -35.19 -46.95
N SER A 71 -5.53 -34.04 -46.62
CA SER A 71 -4.84 -32.78 -46.34
C SER A 71 -4.39 -32.69 -44.89
N ILE A 72 -3.10 -32.42 -44.71
CA ILE A 72 -2.50 -32.26 -43.40
C ILE A 72 -3.02 -31.02 -42.66
N GLU A 73 -3.42 -29.97 -43.37
CA GLU A 73 -4.04 -28.78 -42.80
C GLU A 73 -5.40 -29.10 -42.17
N VAL A 74 -6.20 -29.96 -42.82
CA VAL A 74 -7.49 -30.42 -42.29
C VAL A 74 -7.28 -31.35 -41.09
N GLN A 75 -6.35 -32.30 -41.19
CA GLN A 75 -5.97 -33.16 -40.06
C GLN A 75 -5.54 -32.31 -38.84
N TRP A 76 -4.73 -31.28 -39.06
CA TRP A 76 -4.24 -30.40 -38.00
C TRP A 76 -5.36 -29.56 -37.38
N ALA A 77 -6.28 -29.04 -38.20
CA ALA A 77 -7.45 -28.33 -37.71
C ALA A 77 -8.31 -29.24 -36.82
N ALA A 78 -8.57 -30.47 -37.26
CA ALA A 78 -9.35 -31.45 -36.49
C ALA A 78 -8.65 -31.82 -35.17
N TYR A 79 -7.35 -32.08 -35.22
CA TYR A 79 -6.53 -32.35 -34.04
C TYR A 79 -6.56 -31.20 -33.03
N SER A 80 -6.41 -29.96 -33.50
CA SER A 80 -6.41 -28.76 -32.64
C SER A 80 -7.72 -28.60 -31.90
N ILE A 81 -8.85 -28.86 -32.57
CA ILE A 81 -10.18 -28.79 -31.95
C ILE A 81 -10.40 -29.93 -30.96
N LEU A 82 -9.96 -31.14 -31.29
CA LEU A 82 -10.02 -32.30 -30.40
C LEU A 82 -9.24 -32.09 -29.10
N LEU A 83 -8.10 -31.38 -29.15
CA LEU A 83 -7.28 -31.07 -27.97
C LEU A 83 -8.01 -30.23 -26.91
N GLU A 84 -8.99 -29.44 -27.32
CA GLU A 84 -9.80 -28.60 -26.44
C GLU A 84 -10.97 -29.39 -25.81
N GLN A 85 -11.27 -30.60 -26.32
CA GLN A 85 -12.39 -31.40 -25.84
C GLN A 85 -12.01 -32.23 -24.61
N GLN A 86 -12.82 -32.15 -23.55
CA GLN A 86 -12.60 -32.92 -22.32
C GLN A 86 -13.19 -34.34 -22.36
N GLN A 87 -13.94 -34.68 -23.41
CA GLN A 87 -14.66 -35.94 -23.54
C GLN A 87 -13.70 -37.15 -23.57
N PRO A 88 -14.03 -38.28 -22.91
CA PRO A 88 -13.17 -39.47 -22.86
C PRO A 88 -12.81 -40.02 -24.25
N LYS A 89 -13.76 -39.96 -25.20
CA LYS A 89 -13.58 -40.44 -26.58
C LYS A 89 -12.54 -39.60 -27.34
N ALA A 90 -12.57 -38.28 -27.19
CA ALA A 90 -11.54 -37.39 -27.75
C ALA A 90 -10.16 -37.66 -27.14
N LYS A 91 -10.08 -37.79 -25.81
CA LYS A 91 -8.83 -38.12 -25.10
C LYS A 91 -8.25 -39.47 -25.54
N LEU A 92 -9.09 -40.50 -25.71
CA LEU A 92 -8.67 -41.82 -26.15
C LEU A 92 -8.10 -41.76 -27.58
N ALA A 93 -8.81 -41.11 -28.51
CA ALA A 93 -8.35 -40.95 -29.89
C ALA A 93 -7.01 -40.20 -29.97
N LEU A 94 -6.88 -39.07 -29.28
CA LEU A 94 -5.63 -38.29 -29.25
C LEU A 94 -4.47 -39.06 -28.62
N SER A 95 -4.74 -39.96 -27.66
CA SER A 95 -3.71 -40.78 -27.01
C SER A 95 -3.10 -41.84 -27.94
N GLN A 96 -3.90 -42.32 -28.90
CA GLN A 96 -3.54 -43.33 -29.89
C GLN A 96 -3.03 -42.71 -31.20
N TYR A 97 -3.41 -41.46 -31.49
CA TYR A 97 -3.00 -40.76 -32.70
C TYR A 97 -1.55 -40.31 -32.62
N THR A 98 -0.69 -40.81 -33.50
CA THR A 98 0.70 -40.38 -33.69
C THR A 98 0.86 -39.71 -35.04
N TRP A 99 1.48 -38.54 -35.08
CA TRP A 99 1.73 -37.81 -36.31
C TRP A 99 2.77 -38.50 -37.17
N ASP A 100 2.48 -38.57 -38.47
CA ASP A 100 3.50 -38.82 -39.50
C ASP A 100 4.44 -37.61 -39.58
N ILE A 101 5.73 -37.87 -39.38
CA ILE A 101 6.73 -36.82 -39.35
C ILE A 101 6.89 -36.13 -40.70
N SER A 102 6.75 -36.86 -41.81
CA SER A 102 6.90 -36.28 -43.15
C SER A 102 5.86 -35.19 -43.40
N LYS A 103 4.61 -35.44 -43.00
CA LYS A 103 3.53 -34.45 -43.12
C LYS A 103 3.70 -33.25 -42.19
N LEU A 104 4.20 -33.48 -40.96
CA LEU A 104 4.51 -32.38 -40.04
C LEU A 104 5.56 -31.44 -40.64
N LEU A 105 6.57 -32.00 -41.32
CA LEU A 105 7.62 -31.23 -41.99
C LEU A 105 7.11 -30.42 -43.17
N GLU A 106 6.13 -30.92 -43.93
CA GLU A 106 5.44 -30.14 -44.96
C GLU A 106 4.79 -28.89 -44.36
N LEU A 107 4.02 -29.04 -43.29
CA LEU A 107 3.44 -27.90 -42.58
C LEU A 107 4.52 -26.94 -42.06
N TYR A 108 5.61 -27.47 -41.50
CA TYR A 108 6.71 -26.62 -41.03
C TYR A 108 7.34 -25.81 -42.17
N ALA A 109 7.51 -26.42 -43.35
CA ALA A 109 8.03 -25.76 -44.55
C ALA A 109 7.15 -24.61 -45.04
N THR A 110 5.83 -24.66 -44.82
CA THR A 110 4.90 -23.54 -45.13
C THR A 110 5.03 -22.34 -44.20
N GLY A 111 5.87 -22.42 -43.16
CA GLY A 111 6.01 -21.38 -42.14
C GLY A 111 5.18 -21.62 -40.88
N LYS A 112 4.39 -22.72 -40.81
CA LYS A 112 3.73 -23.11 -39.56
C LYS A 112 4.79 -23.41 -38.51
N ARG A 113 4.62 -22.85 -37.31
CA ARG A 113 5.52 -23.10 -36.16
C ARG A 113 4.78 -23.65 -34.94
N ASN A 114 3.46 -23.54 -34.91
CA ASN A 114 2.66 -23.98 -33.78
C ASN A 114 2.24 -25.45 -33.93
N PHE A 115 2.89 -26.31 -33.14
CA PHE A 115 2.66 -27.75 -33.07
C PHE A 115 2.43 -28.23 -31.62
N ILE A 116 1.71 -27.42 -30.84
CA ILE A 116 1.38 -27.72 -29.44
C ILE A 116 0.75 -29.11 -29.30
N ARG A 117 1.16 -29.86 -28.27
CA ARG A 117 0.69 -31.21 -27.93
C ARG A 117 0.92 -32.29 -28.99
N ALA A 118 1.64 -31.99 -30.08
CA ALA A 118 1.92 -32.98 -31.14
C ALA A 118 2.45 -34.31 -30.55
N ASN A 119 1.78 -35.41 -30.88
CA ASN A 119 2.19 -36.74 -30.49
C ASN A 119 3.10 -37.35 -31.57
N ILE A 120 4.41 -37.34 -31.34
CA ILE A 120 5.47 -37.84 -32.23
C ILE A 120 6.37 -38.81 -31.47
N ARG A 121 5.75 -39.68 -30.65
CA ARG A 121 6.46 -40.70 -29.87
C ARG A 121 7.18 -41.68 -30.79
N GLY A 122 8.44 -41.96 -30.48
CA GLY A 122 9.29 -42.86 -31.28
C GLY A 122 9.67 -42.33 -32.67
N ALA A 123 9.31 -41.09 -33.02
CA ALA A 123 9.62 -40.52 -34.33
C ALA A 123 11.14 -40.32 -34.50
N ASN A 124 11.60 -40.40 -35.74
CA ASN A 124 12.98 -40.06 -36.12
C ASN A 124 13.00 -38.62 -36.66
N LEU A 125 13.61 -37.72 -35.88
CA LEU A 125 13.86 -36.31 -36.18
C LEU A 125 15.36 -35.99 -36.29
N ASN A 126 16.19 -37.01 -36.52
CA ASN A 126 17.64 -36.88 -36.51
C ASN A 126 18.12 -35.88 -37.56
N GLY A 127 18.91 -34.89 -37.14
CA GLY A 127 19.55 -33.89 -38.00
C GLY A 127 18.61 -32.84 -38.58
N LEU A 128 17.32 -32.83 -38.23
CA LEU A 128 16.35 -31.88 -38.77
C LEU A 128 16.55 -30.47 -38.21
N ASP A 129 16.19 -29.45 -38.99
CA ASP A 129 16.15 -28.05 -38.55
C ASP A 129 14.72 -27.60 -38.29
N LEU A 130 14.38 -27.45 -37.01
CA LEU A 130 13.07 -27.03 -36.52
C LEU A 130 13.21 -25.82 -35.57
N GLN A 131 14.06 -24.86 -35.93
CA GLN A 131 14.23 -23.61 -35.18
C GLN A 131 12.91 -22.87 -34.94
N GLY A 132 12.74 -22.34 -33.73
CA GLY A 132 11.58 -21.57 -33.32
C GLY A 132 10.25 -22.35 -33.29
N ILE A 133 10.30 -23.68 -33.39
CA ILE A 133 9.09 -24.50 -33.32
C ILE A 133 8.47 -24.43 -31.92
N ASN A 134 7.14 -24.43 -31.87
CA ASN A 134 6.40 -24.54 -30.64
C ASN A 134 5.87 -25.98 -30.50
N PHE A 135 6.56 -26.75 -29.69
CA PHE A 135 6.20 -28.11 -29.27
C PHE A 135 5.84 -28.14 -27.78
N SER A 136 5.26 -27.06 -27.22
CA SER A 136 4.81 -27.13 -25.83
C SER A 136 3.79 -28.25 -25.65
N PHE A 137 3.89 -28.98 -24.54
CA PHE A 137 3.12 -30.19 -24.21
C PHE A 137 3.24 -31.36 -25.21
N ALA A 138 4.17 -31.31 -26.18
CA ALA A 138 4.32 -32.36 -27.17
C ALA A 138 4.78 -33.69 -26.55
N TYR A 139 4.37 -34.81 -27.15
CA TYR A 139 4.76 -36.15 -26.71
C TYR A 139 5.88 -36.71 -27.59
N LEU A 140 7.09 -36.72 -27.07
CA LEU A 140 8.34 -37.10 -27.75
C LEU A 140 9.02 -38.32 -27.10
N LYS A 141 8.25 -39.12 -26.34
CA LYS A 141 8.78 -40.31 -25.65
C LYS A 141 9.49 -41.23 -26.64
N ASN A 142 10.72 -41.64 -26.32
CA ASN A 142 11.58 -42.51 -27.13
C ASN A 142 11.88 -42.03 -28.57
N ALA A 143 11.61 -40.76 -28.91
CA ALA A 143 11.95 -40.22 -30.23
C ALA A 143 13.48 -40.08 -30.38
N ASP A 144 13.97 -40.21 -31.63
CA ASP A 144 15.35 -39.91 -31.98
C ASP A 144 15.45 -38.48 -32.50
N LEU A 145 16.01 -37.60 -31.69
CA LEU A 145 16.30 -36.20 -31.97
C LEU A 145 17.81 -35.94 -32.03
N SER A 146 18.62 -36.95 -32.35
CA SER A 146 20.06 -36.77 -32.48
C SER A 146 20.39 -35.65 -33.47
N SER A 147 21.31 -34.75 -33.10
CA SER A 147 21.76 -33.64 -33.94
C SER A 147 20.66 -32.67 -34.43
N ILE A 148 19.45 -32.72 -33.86
CA ILE A 148 18.36 -31.81 -34.27
C ILE A 148 18.71 -30.36 -33.91
N ASN A 149 18.27 -29.40 -34.72
CA ASN A 149 18.29 -27.99 -34.40
C ASN A 149 16.91 -27.50 -33.91
N LEU A 150 16.79 -27.31 -32.60
CA LEU A 150 15.60 -26.78 -31.92
C LEU A 150 15.90 -25.43 -31.27
N GLN A 151 16.88 -24.68 -31.77
CA GLN A 151 17.19 -23.38 -31.20
C GLN A 151 15.95 -22.47 -31.19
N ASP A 152 15.80 -21.71 -30.09
CA ASP A 152 14.69 -20.78 -29.84
C ASP A 152 13.28 -21.47 -29.81
N ALA A 153 13.23 -22.80 -29.71
CA ALA A 153 11.97 -23.55 -29.62
C ALA A 153 11.29 -23.40 -28.25
N ASN A 154 9.95 -23.44 -28.27
CA ASN A 154 9.13 -23.57 -27.06
C ASN A 154 8.80 -25.06 -26.84
N LEU A 155 9.31 -25.62 -25.75
CA LEU A 155 9.21 -27.01 -25.34
C LEU A 155 8.64 -27.15 -23.91
N THR A 156 7.93 -26.11 -23.43
CA THR A 156 7.32 -26.10 -22.09
C THR A 156 6.42 -27.32 -21.91
N GLU A 157 6.55 -28.02 -20.79
CA GLU A 157 5.78 -29.23 -20.45
C GLU A 157 5.87 -30.39 -21.45
N ALA A 158 6.80 -30.35 -22.41
CA ALA A 158 6.97 -31.43 -23.37
C ALA A 158 7.53 -32.72 -22.71
N HIS A 159 7.17 -33.87 -23.28
CA HIS A 159 7.48 -35.19 -22.72
C HIS A 159 8.54 -35.93 -23.55
N PHE A 160 9.79 -35.85 -23.11
CA PHE A 160 10.99 -36.45 -23.73
C PHE A 160 11.47 -37.74 -23.06
N ARG A 161 10.65 -38.42 -22.26
CA ARG A 161 11.11 -39.58 -21.49
C ARG A 161 11.77 -40.63 -22.40
N GLY A 162 13.02 -40.98 -22.13
CA GLY A 162 13.79 -41.95 -22.92
C GLY A 162 14.18 -41.52 -24.33
N ALA A 163 13.92 -40.27 -24.74
CA ALA A 163 14.29 -39.74 -26.05
C ALA A 163 15.81 -39.61 -26.20
N ILE A 164 16.30 -39.67 -27.44
CA ILE A 164 17.71 -39.50 -27.78
C ILE A 164 17.91 -38.09 -28.31
N LEU A 165 18.68 -37.26 -27.62
CA LEU A 165 18.98 -35.86 -27.98
C LEU A 165 20.50 -35.65 -28.10
N LYS A 166 21.23 -36.69 -28.46
CA LYS A 166 22.69 -36.64 -28.58
C LYS A 166 23.09 -35.55 -29.58
N ASP A 167 23.99 -34.65 -29.17
CA ASP A 167 24.50 -33.53 -29.98
C ASP A 167 23.44 -32.56 -30.52
N ALA A 168 22.22 -32.57 -29.99
CA ALA A 168 21.15 -31.66 -30.40
C ALA A 168 21.42 -30.20 -29.97
N ASN A 169 20.93 -29.23 -30.76
CA ASN A 169 20.99 -27.81 -30.46
C ASN A 169 19.67 -27.30 -29.85
N LEU A 170 19.65 -27.11 -28.54
CA LEU A 170 18.53 -26.56 -27.75
C LEU A 170 18.92 -25.21 -27.12
N LYS A 171 19.69 -24.40 -27.85
CA LYS A 171 20.07 -23.07 -27.40
C LYS A 171 18.82 -22.18 -27.26
N ASN A 172 18.74 -21.41 -26.18
CA ASN A 172 17.65 -20.49 -25.86
C ASN A 172 16.24 -21.13 -25.79
N THR A 173 16.13 -22.46 -25.68
CA THR A 173 14.82 -23.11 -25.63
C THR A 173 14.12 -22.91 -24.30
N ASN A 174 12.79 -22.85 -24.30
CA ASN A 174 12.00 -22.97 -23.08
C ASN A 174 11.63 -24.45 -22.83
N LEU A 175 12.21 -25.08 -21.82
CA LEU A 175 11.94 -26.45 -21.35
C LEU A 175 11.34 -26.45 -19.93
N GLU A 176 10.71 -25.35 -19.52
CA GLU A 176 10.05 -25.25 -18.22
C GLU A 176 9.06 -26.39 -18.03
N ASN A 177 9.10 -27.04 -16.85
CA ASN A 177 8.27 -28.20 -16.49
C ASN A 177 8.39 -29.42 -17.44
N ALA A 178 9.32 -29.43 -18.40
CA ALA A 178 9.47 -30.53 -19.34
C ALA A 178 9.93 -31.82 -18.64
N ASN A 179 9.47 -32.96 -19.14
CA ASN A 179 9.87 -34.28 -18.64
C ASN A 179 10.95 -34.91 -19.52
N LEU A 180 12.21 -34.76 -19.14
CA LEU A 180 13.39 -35.32 -19.78
C LEU A 180 13.95 -36.54 -19.02
N SER A 181 13.14 -37.21 -18.20
CA SER A 181 13.60 -38.37 -17.43
C SER A 181 14.15 -39.47 -18.34
N LEU A 182 15.30 -40.04 -17.99
CA LEU A 182 16.00 -41.09 -18.75
C LEU A 182 16.39 -40.69 -20.18
N ALA A 183 16.34 -39.40 -20.55
CA ALA A 183 16.71 -38.95 -21.88
C ALA A 183 18.24 -39.00 -22.08
N LYS A 184 18.68 -39.31 -23.30
CA LYS A 184 20.10 -39.37 -23.68
C LYS A 184 20.53 -38.03 -24.29
N LEU A 185 21.09 -37.15 -23.47
CA LEU A 185 21.40 -35.74 -23.77
C LEU A 185 22.92 -35.50 -23.94
N ARG A 186 23.70 -36.54 -24.25
CA ARG A 186 25.16 -36.41 -24.34
C ARG A 186 25.54 -35.38 -25.42
N GLY A 187 26.37 -34.41 -25.06
CA GLY A 187 26.84 -33.36 -25.98
C GLY A 187 25.81 -32.29 -26.36
N VAL A 188 24.60 -32.33 -25.81
CA VAL A 188 23.54 -31.36 -26.14
C VAL A 188 23.95 -29.91 -25.85
N ASN A 189 23.54 -28.98 -26.70
CA ASN A 189 23.71 -27.55 -26.45
C ASN A 189 22.46 -26.95 -25.82
N LEU A 190 22.50 -26.68 -24.51
CA LEU A 190 21.44 -26.04 -23.71
C LEU A 190 21.83 -24.62 -23.27
N THR A 191 22.67 -23.93 -24.06
CA THR A 191 23.10 -22.57 -23.72
C THR A 191 21.89 -21.65 -23.57
N ASN A 192 21.77 -20.94 -22.44
CA ASN A 192 20.66 -20.07 -22.07
C ASN A 192 19.27 -20.76 -22.03
N ALA A 193 19.20 -22.09 -21.99
CA ALA A 193 17.90 -22.77 -21.93
C ALA A 193 17.22 -22.59 -20.56
N ASN A 194 15.90 -22.43 -20.55
CA ASN A 194 15.09 -22.45 -19.33
C ASN A 194 14.65 -23.89 -19.03
N LEU A 195 15.17 -24.50 -17.96
CA LEU A 195 14.85 -25.83 -17.46
C LEU A 195 14.20 -25.76 -16.07
N THR A 196 13.59 -24.63 -15.73
CA THR A 196 12.93 -24.45 -14.43
C THR A 196 11.91 -25.56 -14.19
N ASN A 197 11.96 -26.20 -13.02
CA ASN A 197 11.12 -27.33 -12.62
C ASN A 197 11.20 -28.58 -13.53
N ALA A 198 12.10 -28.64 -14.51
CA ALA A 198 12.18 -29.77 -15.42
C ALA A 198 12.55 -31.07 -14.69
N ASN A 199 12.00 -32.19 -15.15
CA ASN A 199 12.35 -33.50 -14.62
C ASN A 199 13.46 -34.14 -15.47
N LEU A 200 14.68 -34.14 -14.97
CA LEU A 200 15.88 -34.71 -15.60
C LEU A 200 16.34 -35.99 -14.89
N SER A 201 15.45 -36.67 -14.15
CA SER A 201 15.87 -37.84 -13.37
C SER A 201 16.42 -38.96 -14.26
N GLY A 202 17.63 -39.43 -13.93
CA GLY A 202 18.35 -40.46 -14.70
C GLY A 202 18.78 -40.04 -16.11
N ALA A 203 18.75 -38.76 -16.45
CA ALA A 203 19.14 -38.29 -17.77
C ALA A 203 20.67 -38.24 -17.96
N GLU A 204 21.14 -38.51 -19.18
CA GLU A 204 22.57 -38.54 -19.52
C GLU A 204 23.02 -37.22 -20.17
N LEU A 205 23.41 -36.22 -19.37
CA LEU A 205 23.90 -34.90 -19.83
C LEU A 205 25.43 -34.79 -19.92
N SER A 206 26.14 -35.92 -20.03
CA SER A 206 27.60 -35.90 -20.15
C SER A 206 28.05 -35.04 -21.33
N LEU A 207 29.06 -34.19 -21.13
CA LEU A 207 29.57 -33.24 -22.14
C LEU A 207 28.57 -32.18 -22.64
N ALA A 208 27.40 -32.03 -22.01
CA ALA A 208 26.41 -31.01 -22.40
C ALA A 208 26.95 -29.58 -22.19
N ASN A 209 26.48 -28.63 -23.01
CA ASN A 209 26.75 -27.21 -22.81
C ASN A 209 25.57 -26.53 -22.12
N LEU A 210 25.66 -26.35 -20.80
CA LEU A 210 24.68 -25.74 -19.89
C LEU A 210 25.05 -24.28 -19.53
N LYS A 211 25.83 -23.60 -20.38
CA LYS A 211 26.23 -22.20 -20.12
C LYS A 211 24.97 -21.33 -19.95
N ASN A 212 24.85 -20.62 -18.83
CA ASN A 212 23.71 -19.78 -18.45
C ASN A 212 22.35 -20.50 -18.44
N ALA A 213 22.31 -21.83 -18.40
CA ALA A 213 21.05 -22.56 -18.31
C ALA A 213 20.43 -22.34 -16.92
N ASN A 214 19.11 -22.16 -16.87
CA ASN A 214 18.38 -22.03 -15.62
C ASN A 214 17.74 -23.37 -15.24
N LEU A 215 18.28 -24.06 -14.23
CA LEU A 215 17.74 -25.33 -13.74
C LEU A 215 17.01 -25.16 -12.41
N THR A 216 16.52 -23.97 -12.08
CA THR A 216 15.85 -23.71 -10.79
C THR A 216 14.81 -24.80 -10.50
N ASN A 217 14.89 -25.44 -9.33
CA ASN A 217 14.01 -26.53 -8.86
C ASN A 217 13.98 -27.82 -9.70
N ALA A 218 14.84 -27.96 -10.70
CA ALA A 218 14.87 -29.15 -11.55
C ALA A 218 15.23 -30.42 -10.76
N ASN A 219 14.66 -31.55 -11.17
CA ASN A 219 14.96 -32.86 -10.58
C ASN A 219 16.11 -33.53 -11.32
N LEU A 220 17.31 -33.53 -10.73
CA LEU A 220 18.53 -34.08 -11.30
C LEU A 220 18.92 -35.45 -10.70
N ARG A 221 18.04 -36.09 -9.92
CA ARG A 221 18.33 -37.38 -9.26
C ARG A 221 18.76 -38.45 -10.28
N GLY A 222 19.94 -39.01 -10.10
CA GLY A 222 20.52 -40.03 -10.97
C GLY A 222 21.04 -39.53 -12.31
N ALA A 223 20.99 -38.23 -12.58
CA ALA A 223 21.49 -37.65 -13.82
C ALA A 223 23.03 -37.68 -13.89
N ASP A 224 23.60 -37.74 -15.10
CA ASP A 224 25.04 -37.67 -15.33
C ASP A 224 25.42 -36.37 -16.05
N LEU A 225 26.09 -35.45 -15.37
CA LEU A 225 26.49 -34.13 -15.91
C LEU A 225 28.02 -34.01 -16.07
N ARG A 226 28.77 -35.12 -16.00
CA ARG A 226 30.24 -35.09 -16.06
C ARG A 226 30.74 -34.51 -17.38
N GLY A 227 31.76 -33.65 -17.31
CA GLY A 227 32.35 -32.97 -18.45
C GLY A 227 31.48 -31.89 -19.09
N SER A 228 30.36 -31.52 -18.46
CA SER A 228 29.49 -30.45 -18.97
C SER A 228 30.15 -29.06 -18.85
N LYS A 229 29.76 -28.12 -19.72
CA LYS A 229 30.15 -26.70 -19.63
C LYS A 229 29.05 -25.95 -18.88
N PHE A 230 29.35 -25.35 -17.74
CA PHE A 230 28.31 -24.85 -16.81
C PHE A 230 28.52 -23.40 -16.35
N LYS A 231 29.29 -22.59 -17.08
CA LYS A 231 29.49 -21.18 -16.72
C LYS A 231 28.14 -20.45 -16.70
N GLY A 232 27.77 -19.85 -15.57
CA GLY A 232 26.53 -19.10 -15.36
C GLY A 232 25.30 -19.95 -15.08
N ILE A 233 25.45 -21.27 -14.88
CA ILE A 233 24.32 -22.16 -14.58
C ILE A 233 23.64 -21.74 -13.27
N ASN A 234 22.30 -21.74 -13.24
CA ASN A 234 21.54 -21.62 -12.00
C ASN A 234 21.07 -23.00 -11.54
N LEU A 235 21.50 -23.41 -10.34
CA LEU A 235 21.19 -24.71 -9.73
C LEU A 235 20.31 -24.58 -8.47
N GLN A 236 19.73 -23.40 -8.20
CA GLN A 236 18.90 -23.17 -7.01
C GLN A 236 17.73 -24.16 -6.93
N GLY A 237 17.49 -24.73 -5.75
CA GLY A 237 16.44 -25.71 -5.48
C GLY A 237 16.57 -27.06 -6.21
N THR A 238 17.65 -27.30 -6.97
CA THR A 238 17.78 -28.56 -7.72
C THR A 238 17.93 -29.76 -6.80
N LYS A 239 17.33 -30.88 -7.18
CA LYS A 239 17.26 -32.10 -6.35
C LYS A 239 18.29 -33.13 -6.83
N LEU A 240 19.22 -33.52 -5.95
CA LEU A 240 20.20 -34.58 -6.20
C LEU A 240 19.96 -35.81 -5.31
N ASN A 241 20.58 -36.94 -5.68
CA ASN A 241 20.70 -38.14 -4.85
C ASN A 241 22.11 -38.76 -5.04
N LYS A 242 22.41 -39.83 -4.30
CA LYS A 242 23.70 -40.55 -4.35
C LYS A 242 24.09 -41.10 -5.74
N GLU A 243 23.14 -41.24 -6.65
CA GLU A 243 23.36 -41.76 -8.01
C GLU A 243 23.70 -40.65 -9.02
N THR A 244 23.55 -39.38 -8.61
CA THR A 244 23.79 -38.23 -9.48
C THR A 244 25.28 -38.03 -9.67
N LYS A 245 25.75 -37.97 -10.93
CA LYS A 245 27.18 -37.90 -11.26
C LYS A 245 27.54 -36.48 -11.67
N LEU A 246 28.31 -35.79 -10.83
CA LEU A 246 28.80 -34.43 -11.05
C LEU A 246 30.32 -34.40 -10.97
N ASP A 247 30.94 -33.50 -11.73
CA ASP A 247 32.35 -33.15 -11.48
C ASP A 247 32.48 -32.39 -10.16
N ARG A 248 33.63 -32.51 -9.49
CA ARG A 248 33.87 -31.91 -8.17
C ARG A 248 33.52 -30.41 -8.11
N LYS A 249 33.85 -29.64 -9.17
CA LYS A 249 33.55 -28.20 -9.24
C LYS A 249 32.05 -27.93 -9.30
N LEU A 250 31.28 -28.74 -10.02
CA LEU A 250 29.84 -28.58 -10.16
C LEU A 250 29.09 -28.99 -8.88
N LEU A 251 29.57 -30.06 -8.22
CA LEU A 251 29.07 -30.46 -6.89
C LEU A 251 29.26 -29.33 -5.87
N LEU A 252 30.44 -28.70 -5.86
CA LEU A 252 30.74 -27.59 -4.96
C LEU A 252 29.84 -26.38 -5.18
N ILE A 253 29.55 -26.03 -6.45
CA ILE A 253 28.59 -24.97 -6.78
C ILE A 253 27.21 -25.32 -6.23
N TRP A 254 26.78 -26.55 -6.46
CA TRP A 254 25.49 -27.02 -5.98
C TRP A 254 25.39 -26.95 -4.45
N GLU A 255 26.43 -27.36 -3.74
CA GLU A 255 26.49 -27.26 -2.27
C GLU A 255 26.39 -25.81 -1.78
N ILE A 256 27.11 -24.87 -2.41
CA ILE A 256 27.05 -23.45 -2.06
C ILE A 256 25.63 -22.90 -2.21
N VAL A 257 24.99 -23.21 -3.34
CA VAL A 257 23.70 -22.63 -3.70
C VAL A 257 22.53 -23.28 -2.97
N ASN A 258 22.64 -24.56 -2.57
CA ASN A 258 21.49 -25.34 -2.06
C ASN A 258 21.62 -25.85 -0.63
N GLN A 259 22.83 -25.97 -0.08
CA GLN A 259 23.04 -26.58 1.24
C GLN A 259 23.46 -25.60 2.33
N GLN A 260 23.23 -24.30 2.12
CA GLN A 260 23.60 -23.23 3.08
C GLN A 260 25.03 -23.43 3.57
N ALA A 261 26.00 -23.05 2.75
CA ALA A 261 27.43 -23.29 2.97
C ALA A 261 28.06 -22.46 4.11
N ILE A 262 27.32 -22.34 5.21
CA ILE A 262 27.64 -21.66 6.46
C ILE A 262 28.88 -22.31 7.07
N GLY A 263 29.85 -21.49 7.47
CA GLY A 263 31.06 -21.95 8.15
C GLY A 263 32.03 -22.80 7.31
N LYS A 264 31.71 -23.08 6.03
CA LYS A 264 32.54 -23.93 5.16
C LYS A 264 33.80 -23.19 4.68
N ASN A 265 34.85 -23.94 4.37
CA ASN A 265 36.12 -23.40 3.86
C ASN A 265 36.23 -23.54 2.33
N PHE A 266 36.34 -22.38 1.68
CA PHE A 266 36.51 -22.18 0.23
C PHE A 266 37.71 -21.28 -0.09
N GLY A 267 38.76 -21.28 0.74
CA GLY A 267 39.96 -20.49 0.48
C GLY A 267 40.56 -20.72 -0.92
N ASN A 268 40.96 -19.65 -1.60
CA ASN A 268 41.56 -19.61 -2.94
C ASN A 268 40.68 -20.20 -4.07
N ILE A 269 39.39 -20.41 -3.83
CA ILE A 269 38.47 -20.94 -4.84
C ILE A 269 38.31 -19.98 -6.02
N ASN A 270 38.14 -20.52 -7.24
CA ASN A 270 37.75 -19.73 -8.40
C ASN A 270 36.25 -19.90 -8.69
N LEU A 271 35.49 -18.85 -8.35
CA LEU A 271 34.05 -18.78 -8.52
C LEU A 271 33.61 -17.88 -9.70
N ILE A 272 34.54 -17.47 -10.57
CA ILE A 272 34.24 -16.58 -11.69
C ILE A 272 33.20 -17.22 -12.63
N GLY A 273 32.13 -16.46 -12.91
CA GLY A 273 31.07 -16.88 -13.81
C GLY A 273 30.16 -17.95 -13.23
N ILE A 274 29.97 -17.97 -11.91
CA ILE A 274 29.00 -18.83 -11.21
C ILE A 274 27.84 -17.95 -10.74
N TYR A 275 26.63 -18.49 -10.74
CA TYR A 275 25.44 -17.82 -10.23
C TYR A 275 25.35 -18.02 -8.71
N LEU A 276 25.46 -16.92 -7.94
CA LEU A 276 25.48 -16.94 -6.47
C LEU A 276 24.52 -15.91 -5.85
N GLU A 277 23.50 -15.45 -6.57
CA GLU A 277 22.55 -14.50 -6.02
C GLU A 277 21.75 -15.11 -4.85
N GLY A 278 21.56 -14.36 -3.77
CA GLY A 278 20.74 -14.77 -2.63
C GLY A 278 21.30 -15.94 -1.81
N VAL A 279 22.59 -16.26 -1.93
CA VAL A 279 23.18 -17.38 -1.18
C VAL A 279 23.39 -17.03 0.28
N ASN A 280 23.45 -18.06 1.14
CA ASN A 280 23.88 -17.92 2.52
C ASN A 280 25.27 -18.54 2.70
N LEU A 281 26.26 -17.67 2.90
CA LEU A 281 27.67 -17.99 3.13
C LEU A 281 28.14 -17.42 4.48
N SER A 282 27.23 -17.24 5.45
CA SER A 282 27.61 -16.70 6.75
C SER A 282 28.70 -17.56 7.42
N ASN A 283 29.67 -16.91 8.06
CA ASN A 283 30.83 -17.55 8.70
C ASN A 283 31.74 -18.38 7.76
N ALA A 284 31.50 -18.39 6.44
CA ALA A 284 32.33 -19.16 5.51
C ALA A 284 33.72 -18.51 5.31
N ASN A 285 34.73 -19.32 5.00
CA ASN A 285 36.07 -18.82 4.66
C ASN A 285 36.27 -18.79 3.13
N LEU A 286 36.29 -17.61 2.54
CA LEU A 286 36.56 -17.32 1.13
C LEU A 286 37.87 -16.53 0.94
N SER A 287 38.84 -16.66 1.85
CA SER A 287 40.10 -15.94 1.74
C SER A 287 40.83 -16.26 0.41
N GLY A 288 41.31 -15.23 -0.29
CA GLY A 288 41.97 -15.36 -1.59
C GLY A 288 41.07 -15.80 -2.75
N ALA A 289 39.75 -15.93 -2.55
CA ALA A 289 38.82 -16.38 -3.58
C ALA A 289 38.75 -15.42 -4.78
N GLN A 290 38.50 -15.96 -5.98
CA GLN A 290 38.33 -15.19 -7.22
C GLN A 290 36.84 -15.09 -7.59
N LEU A 291 36.28 -13.88 -7.48
CA LEU A 291 34.84 -13.60 -7.60
C LEU A 291 34.54 -12.38 -8.49
N ARG A 292 35.50 -11.97 -9.33
CA ARG A 292 35.34 -10.81 -10.21
C ARG A 292 34.09 -10.94 -11.08
N ARG A 293 33.25 -9.91 -11.09
CA ARG A 293 31.99 -9.83 -11.87
C ARG A 293 30.95 -10.90 -11.53
N VAL A 294 31.03 -11.52 -10.35
CA VAL A 294 29.99 -12.44 -9.87
C VAL A 294 28.79 -11.62 -9.35
N ASN A 295 27.59 -12.20 -9.38
CA ASN A 295 26.44 -11.63 -8.69
C ASN A 295 26.26 -12.31 -7.32
N LEU A 296 26.35 -11.53 -6.25
CA LEU A 296 26.13 -11.90 -4.86
C LEU A 296 25.06 -10.99 -4.21
N SER A 297 24.26 -10.27 -5.00
CA SER A 297 23.18 -9.44 -4.45
C SER A 297 22.23 -10.26 -3.57
N ASN A 298 21.64 -9.61 -2.57
CA ASN A 298 20.69 -10.20 -1.63
C ASN A 298 21.24 -11.39 -0.81
N SER A 299 22.56 -11.58 -0.76
CA SER A 299 23.19 -12.70 -0.05
C SER A 299 23.43 -12.38 1.43
N ASN A 300 23.46 -13.42 2.27
CA ASN A 300 23.94 -13.32 3.64
C ASN A 300 25.40 -13.79 3.71
N LEU A 301 26.32 -12.85 3.96
CA LEU A 301 27.76 -13.08 4.09
C LEU A 301 28.26 -12.74 5.50
N SER A 302 27.37 -12.58 6.48
CA SER A 302 27.72 -12.14 7.84
C SER A 302 28.76 -13.06 8.50
N GLY A 303 29.74 -12.48 9.20
CA GLY A 303 30.79 -13.22 9.92
C GLY A 303 31.79 -13.97 9.03
N SER A 304 31.67 -13.87 7.70
CA SER A 304 32.54 -14.61 6.78
C SER A 304 33.97 -14.01 6.70
N ASN A 305 34.89 -14.74 6.06
CA ASN A 305 36.26 -14.28 5.82
C ASN A 305 36.54 -14.18 4.32
N PHE A 306 36.69 -12.97 3.79
CA PHE A 306 37.03 -12.67 2.41
C PHE A 306 38.43 -12.07 2.27
N SER A 307 39.31 -12.25 3.26
CA SER A 307 40.64 -11.63 3.23
C SER A 307 41.42 -11.94 1.95
N ALA A 308 42.02 -10.92 1.33
CA ALA A 308 42.71 -10.99 0.04
C ALA A 308 41.89 -11.52 -1.17
N ALA A 309 40.55 -11.62 -1.05
CA ALA A 309 39.70 -12.02 -2.17
C ALA A 309 39.64 -10.96 -3.29
N LYS A 310 39.39 -11.40 -4.52
CA LYS A 310 39.27 -10.52 -5.70
C LYS A 310 37.79 -10.35 -6.09
N LEU A 311 37.21 -9.23 -5.67
CA LEU A 311 35.80 -8.85 -5.82
C LEU A 311 35.59 -7.68 -6.80
N ILE A 312 36.50 -7.48 -7.77
CA ILE A 312 36.44 -6.35 -8.72
C ILE A 312 35.15 -6.40 -9.55
N SER A 313 34.44 -5.27 -9.65
CA SER A 313 33.19 -5.10 -10.40
C SER A 313 32.11 -6.14 -10.04
N ILE A 314 32.06 -6.55 -8.77
CA ILE A 314 31.06 -7.50 -8.28
C ILE A 314 29.73 -6.79 -7.96
N ASN A 315 28.60 -7.48 -8.08
CA ASN A 315 27.33 -7.00 -7.57
C ASN A 315 27.07 -7.57 -6.17
N LEU A 316 26.97 -6.69 -5.18
CA LEU A 316 26.77 -6.93 -3.75
C LEU A 316 25.62 -6.08 -3.17
N LYS A 317 24.68 -5.69 -4.04
CA LYS A 317 23.51 -4.91 -3.62
C LYS A 317 22.69 -5.67 -2.58
N ASN A 318 22.26 -4.99 -1.51
CA ASN A 318 21.47 -5.54 -0.41
C ASN A 318 22.13 -6.75 0.31
N THR A 319 23.45 -6.87 0.26
CA THR A 319 24.18 -7.99 0.87
C THR A 319 24.49 -7.69 2.34
N ASP A 320 24.36 -8.69 3.21
CA ASP A 320 24.77 -8.57 4.61
C ASP A 320 26.24 -8.98 4.79
N PHE A 321 27.10 -8.01 5.06
CA PHE A 321 28.52 -8.17 5.37
C PHE A 321 28.83 -7.92 6.85
N SER A 322 27.83 -7.88 7.73
CA SER A 322 28.08 -7.60 9.15
C SER A 322 29.12 -8.55 9.74
N ASN A 323 30.07 -8.01 10.53
CA ASN A 323 31.15 -8.75 11.17
C ASN A 323 32.10 -9.52 10.20
N THR A 324 32.14 -9.15 8.92
CA THR A 324 32.98 -9.86 7.92
C THR A 324 34.43 -9.39 7.98
N ASN A 325 35.38 -10.30 7.79
CA ASN A 325 36.77 -9.95 7.48
C ASN A 325 36.94 -9.67 5.97
N LEU A 326 37.17 -8.41 5.61
CA LEU A 326 37.41 -7.92 4.25
C LEU A 326 38.83 -7.34 4.09
N THR A 327 39.80 -7.78 4.90
CA THR A 327 41.16 -7.22 4.83
C THR A 327 41.82 -7.53 3.48
N ASP A 328 42.59 -6.58 2.95
CA ASP A 328 43.32 -6.71 1.67
C ASP A 328 42.42 -7.04 0.45
N VAL A 329 41.10 -6.89 0.57
CA VAL A 329 40.17 -7.22 -0.51
C VAL A 329 40.19 -6.16 -1.61
N ASN A 330 40.01 -6.57 -2.87
CA ASN A 330 39.80 -5.62 -3.98
C ASN A 330 38.34 -5.61 -4.42
N LEU A 331 37.62 -4.58 -4.02
CA LEU A 331 36.22 -4.24 -4.29
C LEU A 331 36.09 -3.05 -5.25
N SER A 332 37.13 -2.73 -6.03
CA SER A 332 37.04 -1.60 -6.97
C SER A 332 35.90 -1.80 -7.96
N ASP A 333 35.16 -0.72 -8.21
CA ASP A 333 34.00 -0.68 -9.11
C ASP A 333 32.85 -1.64 -8.72
N ALA A 334 32.82 -2.13 -7.48
CA ALA A 334 31.74 -2.98 -6.98
C ALA A 334 30.46 -2.17 -6.70
N ASP A 335 29.30 -2.80 -6.86
CA ASP A 335 28.02 -2.23 -6.39
C ASP A 335 27.67 -2.82 -5.03
N LEU A 336 27.82 -2.04 -3.96
CA LEU A 336 27.43 -2.43 -2.61
C LEU A 336 26.16 -1.69 -2.15
N SER A 337 25.37 -1.09 -3.05
CA SER A 337 24.25 -0.26 -2.62
C SER A 337 23.31 -0.98 -1.64
N ASN A 338 22.97 -0.32 -0.52
CA ASN A 338 22.21 -0.87 0.61
C ASN A 338 22.85 -2.09 1.32
N ALA A 339 24.13 -2.39 1.10
CA ALA A 339 24.80 -3.44 1.84
C ALA A 339 25.01 -3.05 3.31
N ASN A 340 24.95 -4.04 4.19
CA ASN A 340 25.20 -3.85 5.61
C ASN A 340 26.65 -4.24 5.95
N LEU A 341 27.52 -3.27 6.22
CA LEU A 341 28.92 -3.53 6.58
C LEU A 341 29.20 -3.37 8.08
N LEU A 342 28.18 -3.31 8.93
CA LEU A 342 28.34 -3.13 10.38
C LEU A 342 29.45 -4.02 10.97
N ASN A 343 30.43 -3.45 11.67
CA ASN A 343 31.56 -4.19 12.27
C ASN A 343 32.52 -4.92 11.31
N ALA A 344 32.43 -4.71 9.98
CA ALA A 344 33.33 -5.36 9.04
C ALA A 344 34.76 -4.77 9.08
N ASP A 345 35.77 -5.60 8.83
CA ASP A 345 37.18 -5.17 8.77
C ASP A 345 37.63 -4.97 7.31
N LEU A 346 37.81 -3.72 6.90
CA LEU A 346 38.23 -3.28 5.56
C LEU A 346 39.70 -2.78 5.55
N SER A 347 40.52 -3.20 6.52
CA SER A 347 41.93 -2.81 6.57
C SER A 347 42.65 -3.18 5.27
N ASN A 348 43.39 -2.23 4.66
CA ASN A 348 44.07 -2.36 3.38
C ASN A 348 43.17 -2.64 2.15
N ALA A 349 41.84 -2.63 2.30
CA ALA A 349 40.93 -2.89 1.18
C ALA A 349 40.99 -1.80 0.09
N ASN A 350 40.73 -2.17 -1.15
CA ASN A 350 40.48 -1.24 -2.24
C ASN A 350 38.99 -1.17 -2.58
N ILE A 351 38.31 -0.10 -2.19
CA ILE A 351 36.89 0.19 -2.46
C ILE A 351 36.74 1.47 -3.32
N SER A 352 37.76 1.81 -4.11
CA SER A 352 37.71 2.93 -5.05
C SER A 352 36.63 2.75 -6.12
N ASN A 353 35.90 3.81 -6.46
CA ASN A 353 34.79 3.82 -7.43
C ASN A 353 33.62 2.88 -7.09
N ALA A 354 33.57 2.32 -5.88
CA ALA A 354 32.46 1.46 -5.48
C ALA A 354 31.19 2.31 -5.24
N ASN A 355 30.03 1.76 -5.61
CA ASN A 355 28.75 2.34 -5.24
C ASN A 355 28.43 1.99 -3.78
N LEU A 356 28.57 2.97 -2.89
CA LEU A 356 28.29 2.82 -1.44
C LEU A 356 27.02 3.55 -1.00
N ASN A 357 26.10 3.83 -1.93
CA ASN A 357 24.81 4.43 -1.60
C ASN A 357 24.08 3.60 -0.54
N TYR A 358 23.66 4.23 0.55
CA TYR A 358 22.94 3.64 1.68
C TYR A 358 23.68 2.50 2.41
N VAL A 359 25.00 2.39 2.22
CA VAL A 359 25.79 1.37 2.90
C VAL A 359 25.97 1.73 4.37
N ASN A 360 25.65 0.78 5.26
CA ASN A 360 25.93 0.91 6.67
C ASN A 360 27.43 0.71 6.95
N LEU A 361 28.16 1.82 7.10
CA LEU A 361 29.60 1.84 7.38
C LEU A 361 29.94 1.91 8.87
N ARG A 362 28.94 1.84 9.76
CA ARG A 362 29.18 1.95 11.20
C ARG A 362 30.03 0.80 11.72
N GLU A 363 30.88 1.12 12.69
CA GLU A 363 31.82 0.23 13.37
C GLU A 363 32.79 -0.51 12.44
N THR A 364 32.85 -0.13 11.15
CA THR A 364 33.81 -0.72 10.21
C THR A 364 35.23 -0.26 10.51
N LYS A 365 36.19 -1.17 10.36
CA LYS A 365 37.62 -0.87 10.53
C LYS A 365 38.25 -0.54 9.19
N ILE A 366 38.88 0.62 9.07
CA ILE A 366 39.75 0.98 7.94
C ILE A 366 41.09 1.47 8.48
N ASN A 367 42.11 1.50 7.64
CA ASN A 367 43.42 2.06 7.98
C ASN A 367 43.94 2.98 6.87
N ASN A 368 45.16 3.49 7.04
CA ASN A 368 45.77 4.45 6.10
C ASN A 368 46.05 3.86 4.70
N LEU A 369 46.02 2.53 4.55
CA LEU A 369 46.22 1.85 3.28
C LEU A 369 44.89 1.53 2.57
N THR A 370 43.76 1.64 3.26
CA THR A 370 42.43 1.45 2.67
C THR A 370 42.17 2.54 1.63
N LYS A 371 41.93 2.15 0.37
CA LYS A 371 41.59 3.06 -0.73
C LYS A 371 40.08 3.23 -0.82
N ILE A 372 39.58 4.42 -0.50
CA ILE A 372 38.16 4.77 -0.49
C ILE A 372 37.97 6.17 -1.05
N ASP A 373 36.90 6.38 -1.82
CA ASP A 373 36.62 7.70 -2.40
C ASP A 373 36.31 8.72 -1.30
N HIS A 374 36.71 9.98 -1.54
CA HIS A 374 36.65 11.05 -0.53
C HIS A 374 35.27 11.20 0.14
N LYS A 375 34.17 11.12 -0.62
CA LYS A 375 32.79 11.18 -0.11
C LYS A 375 32.56 10.10 0.96
N TRP A 376 32.89 8.86 0.63
CA TRP A 376 32.61 7.71 1.49
C TRP A 376 33.55 7.63 2.68
N HIS A 377 34.80 8.11 2.52
CA HIS A 377 35.69 8.30 3.65
C HIS A 377 35.17 9.34 4.65
N LEU A 378 34.55 10.42 4.15
CA LEU A 378 33.91 11.41 5.01
C LEU A 378 32.67 10.83 5.72
N VAL A 379 31.81 10.09 5.01
CA VAL A 379 30.67 9.37 5.63
C VAL A 379 31.17 8.43 6.73
N TRP A 380 32.21 7.64 6.45
CA TRP A 380 32.83 6.75 7.43
C TRP A 380 33.31 7.51 8.68
N LYS A 381 33.98 8.66 8.49
CA LYS A 381 34.39 9.52 9.60
C LYS A 381 33.20 10.01 10.42
N ILE A 382 32.14 10.46 9.76
CA ILE A 382 30.93 10.99 10.43
C ILE A 382 30.31 9.94 11.35
N VAL A 383 30.19 8.70 10.88
CA VAL A 383 29.48 7.65 11.63
C VAL A 383 30.36 6.88 12.62
N ASN A 384 31.69 7.03 12.56
CA ASN A 384 32.64 6.26 13.39
C ASN A 384 33.60 7.09 14.25
N GLN A 385 33.85 8.36 13.91
CA GLN A 385 34.85 9.19 14.58
C GLN A 385 34.23 10.47 15.15
N GLN A 386 33.85 10.39 16.42
CA GLN A 386 33.27 11.50 17.18
C GLN A 386 34.28 12.05 18.21
N PRO A 387 34.30 13.36 18.50
CA PRO A 387 33.48 14.42 17.90
C PRO A 387 34.01 14.88 16.54
N ILE A 388 33.10 15.25 15.63
CA ILE A 388 33.46 15.85 14.34
C ILE A 388 33.91 17.29 14.56
N LYS A 389 35.16 17.60 14.22
CA LYS A 389 35.73 18.96 14.35
C LYS A 389 35.75 19.76 13.04
N ASN A 390 35.36 19.15 11.93
CA ASN A 390 35.48 19.75 10.61
C ASN A 390 34.26 20.59 10.25
N ASN A 391 34.48 21.71 9.57
CA ASN A 391 33.43 22.43 8.86
C ASN A 391 32.98 21.60 7.66
N LEU A 392 31.70 21.22 7.62
CA LEU A 392 31.11 20.39 6.56
C LEU A 392 30.26 21.24 5.59
N LYS A 393 30.54 22.53 5.47
CA LYS A 393 29.85 23.41 4.51
C LYS A 393 30.02 22.90 3.08
N GLY A 394 28.92 22.77 2.34
CA GLY A 394 28.90 22.44 0.92
C GLY A 394 29.31 20.99 0.58
N VAL A 395 29.43 20.10 1.57
CA VAL A 395 29.81 18.71 1.32
C VAL A 395 28.70 17.96 0.58
N ASN A 396 29.09 16.94 -0.19
CA ASN A 396 28.14 16.01 -0.79
C ASN A 396 28.07 14.71 0.04
N LEU A 397 26.94 14.52 0.71
CA LEU A 397 26.58 13.37 1.53
C LEU A 397 25.25 12.75 1.05
N SER A 398 24.83 13.04 -0.18
CA SER A 398 23.62 12.45 -0.79
C SER A 398 23.62 10.93 -0.69
N GLN A 399 22.46 10.33 -0.47
CA GLN A 399 22.26 8.87 -0.45
C GLN A 399 23.20 8.13 0.52
N SER A 400 23.67 8.80 1.57
CA SER A 400 24.50 8.18 2.61
C SER A 400 23.65 7.66 3.76
N ASP A 401 24.13 6.61 4.42
CA ASP A 401 23.61 6.18 5.71
C ASP A 401 24.33 6.93 6.83
N LEU A 402 23.62 7.84 7.49
CA LEU A 402 24.09 8.70 8.58
C LEU A 402 23.34 8.40 9.89
N ARG A 403 22.68 7.25 9.98
CA ARG A 403 21.91 6.84 11.15
C ARG A 403 22.78 6.76 12.40
N GLY A 404 22.37 7.45 13.46
CA GLY A 404 23.11 7.51 14.72
C GLY A 404 24.31 8.46 14.70
N ALA A 405 24.52 9.21 13.61
CA ALA A 405 25.55 10.24 13.58
C ALA A 405 25.23 11.36 14.57
N ASP A 406 26.23 11.79 15.34
CA ASP A 406 26.17 13.05 16.07
C ASP A 406 26.77 14.16 15.19
N LEU A 407 25.89 15.06 14.75
CA LEU A 407 26.20 16.25 13.97
C LEU A 407 25.71 17.50 14.70
N SER A 408 25.54 17.43 16.02
CA SER A 408 25.10 18.56 16.81
C SER A 408 26.11 19.71 16.69
N ASN A 409 25.60 20.94 16.55
CA ASN A 409 26.39 22.16 16.35
C ASN A 409 27.30 22.17 15.10
N ILE A 410 27.16 21.21 14.18
CA ILE A 410 27.98 21.17 12.96
C ILE A 410 27.42 22.14 11.90
N ASN A 411 28.33 22.73 11.13
CA ASN A 411 27.98 23.53 9.97
C ASN A 411 27.91 22.67 8.71
N LEU A 412 26.69 22.41 8.24
CA LEU A 412 26.33 21.72 7.00
C LEU A 412 25.64 22.67 5.99
N ARG A 413 25.89 23.98 6.11
CA ARG A 413 25.29 24.97 5.22
C ARG A 413 25.57 24.61 3.76
N SER A 414 24.54 24.66 2.92
CA SER A 414 24.61 24.30 1.50
C SER A 414 25.09 22.86 1.21
N ALA A 415 25.09 21.96 2.19
CA ALA A 415 25.42 20.56 1.95
C ALA A 415 24.36 19.89 1.08
N ASN A 416 24.80 18.94 0.25
CA ASN A 416 23.89 18.03 -0.46
C ASN A 416 23.67 16.77 0.39
N LEU A 417 22.47 16.64 0.95
CA LEU A 417 21.98 15.54 1.77
C LEU A 417 20.76 14.86 1.12
N GLU A 418 20.61 14.99 -0.20
CA GLU A 418 19.49 14.41 -0.93
C GLU A 418 19.39 12.90 -0.67
N GLY A 419 18.22 12.47 -0.20
CA GLY A 419 17.95 11.09 0.16
C GLY A 419 18.85 10.53 1.24
N ALA A 420 19.58 11.35 2.03
CA ALA A 420 20.39 10.84 3.14
C ALA A 420 19.51 10.23 4.24
N ASN A 421 20.04 9.22 4.93
CA ASN A 421 19.31 8.48 5.96
C ASN A 421 19.81 8.82 7.37
N PHE A 422 18.97 9.52 8.14
CA PHE A 422 19.19 9.87 9.54
C PHE A 422 18.20 9.20 10.51
N GLY A 423 17.09 8.65 10.00
CA GLY A 423 15.99 8.13 10.81
C GLY A 423 16.18 6.69 11.30
N MET A 424 15.38 6.30 12.30
CA MET A 424 15.38 4.93 12.82
C MET A 424 14.97 3.89 11.76
N CYS A 425 15.81 2.86 11.57
CA CYS A 425 15.52 1.54 10.96
C CYS A 425 14.82 1.47 9.58
N ASP A 426 14.97 0.32 8.91
CA ASP A 426 14.41 0.05 7.58
C ASP A 426 12.86 0.02 7.60
N ARG A 427 12.22 1.14 7.22
CA ARG A 427 10.83 1.35 6.70
C ARG A 427 9.60 0.60 7.30
N ASN A 428 9.73 -0.36 8.22
CA ASN A 428 8.68 -1.36 8.51
C ASN A 428 8.30 -1.53 10.01
N ILE A 429 8.64 -0.63 10.94
CA ILE A 429 8.24 -0.74 12.36
C ILE A 429 7.25 0.38 12.75
N PRO A 430 6.05 0.06 13.27
CA PRO A 430 5.11 1.06 13.80
C PRO A 430 5.59 1.73 15.10
N TYR A 431 5.40 3.04 15.20
CA TYR A 431 5.86 3.89 16.32
C TYR A 431 5.33 3.48 17.72
N CYS A 432 4.21 2.77 17.81
CA CYS A 432 3.67 2.30 19.09
C CYS A 432 4.57 1.29 19.84
N GLN A 433 5.61 0.76 19.19
CA GLN A 433 6.64 -0.07 19.84
C GLN A 433 7.87 0.74 20.30
N ILE A 434 7.94 2.05 20.01
CA ILE A 434 9.13 2.89 20.22
C ILE A 434 9.15 3.57 21.60
N GLN A 435 8.00 3.71 22.28
CA GLN A 435 7.94 4.27 23.65
C GLN A 435 8.65 3.40 24.72
N ASN A 436 9.00 2.15 24.39
CA ASN A 436 9.73 1.22 25.25
C ASN A 436 11.17 0.95 24.79
N ILE A 437 11.69 1.68 23.79
CA ILE A 437 13.09 1.55 23.42
C ILE A 437 13.89 2.49 24.31
N ASP A 438 14.52 1.89 25.33
CA ASP A 438 15.56 2.49 26.16
C ASP A 438 16.44 3.44 25.35
N SER A 439 16.84 4.53 26.01
CA SER A 439 17.80 5.57 25.61
C SER A 439 19.20 5.07 25.20
N ASN A 440 19.38 3.76 24.97
CA ASN A 440 20.65 3.07 24.75
C ASN A 440 20.82 2.49 23.33
N TYR A 441 19.92 2.75 22.39
CA TYR A 441 20.17 2.52 20.97
C TYR A 441 20.35 3.84 20.22
N HIS A 442 21.60 4.16 19.86
CA HIS A 442 22.05 5.25 18.95
C HIS A 442 21.47 5.12 17.52
N SER A 443 20.16 4.98 17.40
CA SER A 443 19.45 4.82 16.12
C SER A 443 18.94 6.17 15.57
N HIS A 444 18.75 7.15 16.45
CA HIS A 444 18.43 8.52 16.08
C HIS A 444 19.71 9.31 15.85
N SER A 445 19.80 10.02 14.72
CA SER A 445 20.87 10.98 14.52
C SER A 445 20.63 12.25 15.35
N ASN A 446 21.68 12.72 16.03
CA ASN A 446 21.65 13.96 16.79
C ASN A 446 22.02 15.12 15.86
N LEU A 447 21.04 15.92 15.48
CA LEU A 447 21.16 17.09 14.61
C LEU A 447 20.86 18.39 15.37
N ARG A 448 20.94 18.39 16.71
CA ARG A 448 20.63 19.56 17.53
C ARG A 448 21.52 20.74 17.18
N ARG A 449 20.92 21.92 16.98
CA ARG A 449 21.63 23.17 16.67
C ARG A 449 22.52 23.09 15.42
N VAL A 450 22.29 22.09 14.55
CA VAL A 450 23.02 21.96 13.29
C VAL A 450 22.67 23.14 12.38
N ASN A 451 23.62 23.61 11.59
CA ASN A 451 23.36 24.60 10.55
C ASN A 451 23.20 23.92 9.20
N LEU A 452 21.95 23.73 8.78
CA LEU A 452 21.51 23.18 7.49
C LEU A 452 20.94 24.27 6.56
N CYS A 453 21.27 25.53 6.81
CA CYS A 453 20.78 26.63 5.98
C CYS A 453 21.11 26.37 4.50
N ASN A 454 20.11 26.50 3.63
CA ASN A 454 20.23 26.27 2.19
C ASN A 454 20.77 24.86 1.81
N ALA A 455 20.68 23.88 2.71
CA ALA A 455 21.05 22.49 2.40
C ALA A 455 19.95 21.80 1.58
N ASN A 456 20.34 20.85 0.74
CA ASN A 456 19.41 19.99 0.01
C ASN A 456 19.16 18.71 0.82
N LEU A 457 18.00 18.59 1.45
CA LEU A 457 17.51 17.41 2.17
C LEU A 457 16.32 16.75 1.46
N LYS A 458 16.14 16.99 0.16
CA LYS A 458 15.04 16.40 -0.61
C LYS A 458 15.00 14.89 -0.43
N GLY A 459 13.85 14.34 -0.03
CA GLY A 459 13.65 12.91 0.20
C GLY A 459 14.50 12.32 1.33
N ALA A 460 15.13 13.13 2.18
CA ALA A 460 15.91 12.63 3.30
C ALA A 460 15.00 11.93 4.32
N ASN A 461 15.50 10.85 4.90
CA ASN A 461 14.83 10.18 6.01
C ASN A 461 15.33 10.79 7.33
N LEU A 462 14.47 11.55 8.00
CA LEU A 462 14.71 12.24 9.28
C LEU A 462 13.73 11.75 10.36
N ILE A 463 13.18 10.55 10.20
CA ILE A 463 12.19 9.97 11.14
C ILE A 463 12.78 9.89 12.55
N GLY A 464 12.13 10.58 13.49
CA GLY A 464 12.58 10.65 14.89
C GLY A 464 13.89 11.41 15.12
N ALA A 465 14.43 12.11 14.12
CA ALA A 465 15.70 12.83 14.27
C ALA A 465 15.58 13.99 15.28
N TYR A 466 16.66 14.24 16.02
CA TYR A 466 16.75 15.34 16.99
C TYR A 466 17.27 16.60 16.31
N LEU A 467 16.38 17.53 15.96
CA LEU A 467 16.62 18.76 15.20
C LEU A 467 16.31 20.01 16.03
N GLU A 468 16.30 19.91 17.36
CA GLU A 468 15.98 21.03 18.24
C GLU A 468 16.96 22.19 18.01
N GLU A 469 16.41 23.40 17.88
CA GLU A 469 17.16 24.62 17.56
C GLU A 469 18.01 24.55 16.25
N ALA A 470 17.77 23.57 15.38
CA ALA A 470 18.48 23.47 14.10
C ALA A 470 18.13 24.66 13.18
N ASN A 471 19.10 25.12 12.40
CA ASN A 471 18.87 26.11 11.36
C ASN A 471 18.70 25.43 9.99
N LEU A 472 17.46 25.28 9.55
CA LEU A 472 17.01 24.75 8.27
C LEU A 472 16.49 25.85 7.33
N SER A 473 16.83 27.12 7.58
CA SER A 473 16.33 28.23 6.76
C SER A 473 16.73 28.06 5.28
N VAL A 474 15.76 28.25 4.39
CA VAL A 474 15.93 28.07 2.92
C VAL A 474 16.34 26.64 2.53
N ALA A 475 16.26 25.66 3.44
CA ALA A 475 16.58 24.27 3.11
C ALA A 475 15.50 23.66 2.20
N ASN A 476 15.92 22.78 1.30
CA ASN A 476 15.00 21.96 0.52
C ASN A 476 14.71 20.67 1.30
N LEU A 477 13.49 20.52 1.80
CA LEU A 477 12.98 19.36 2.53
C LEU A 477 11.81 18.71 1.75
N MET A 478 11.71 18.94 0.44
CA MET A 478 10.64 18.35 -0.37
C MET A 478 10.67 16.82 -0.24
N LEU A 479 9.51 16.20 -0.03
CA LEU A 479 9.38 14.74 0.16
C LEU A 479 10.18 14.17 1.35
N ALA A 480 10.71 15.00 2.25
CA ALA A 480 11.44 14.52 3.41
C ALA A 480 10.50 13.79 4.38
N GLN A 481 11.01 12.75 5.04
CA GLN A 481 10.30 12.00 6.06
C GLN A 481 10.72 12.53 7.44
N LEU A 482 9.86 13.31 8.07
CA LEU A 482 10.08 14.01 9.35
C LEU A 482 9.08 13.54 10.42
N ASN A 483 8.36 12.44 10.19
CA ASN A 483 7.41 11.94 11.17
C ASN A 483 8.13 11.63 12.50
N TYR A 484 7.54 12.07 13.61
CA TYR A 484 8.12 12.03 14.96
C TYR A 484 9.43 12.81 15.17
N ALA A 485 9.87 13.64 14.22
CA ALA A 485 11.07 14.45 14.41
C ALA A 485 10.89 15.48 15.54
N GLU A 486 11.94 15.68 16.34
CA GLU A 486 11.97 16.67 17.42
C GLU A 486 12.61 17.95 16.90
N MET A 487 11.79 18.95 16.57
CA MET A 487 12.19 20.17 15.87
C MET A 487 11.84 21.44 16.67
N SER A 488 11.70 21.33 17.99
CA SER A 488 11.31 22.46 18.83
C SER A 488 12.31 23.61 18.70
N GLY A 489 11.81 24.83 18.47
CA GLY A 489 12.64 26.03 18.29
C GLY A 489 13.48 26.05 17.01
N ALA A 490 13.32 25.08 16.09
CA ALA A 490 14.07 25.07 14.84
C ALA A 490 13.69 26.27 13.95
N ASN A 491 14.66 26.74 13.16
CA ASN A 491 14.45 27.80 12.17
C ASN A 491 14.30 27.19 10.77
N LEU A 492 13.08 27.15 10.25
CA LEU A 492 12.70 26.73 8.90
C LEU A 492 12.22 27.92 8.04
N THR A 493 12.66 29.14 8.33
CA THR A 493 12.27 30.33 7.54
C THR A 493 12.52 30.08 6.05
N ALA A 494 11.47 30.26 5.24
CA ALA A 494 11.49 30.05 3.79
C ALA A 494 11.99 28.66 3.33
N ALA A 495 11.88 27.63 4.17
CA ALA A 495 12.19 26.26 3.77
C ALA A 495 11.13 25.68 2.83
N GLU A 496 11.54 24.78 1.93
CA GLU A 496 10.65 24.08 1.00
C GLU A 496 10.29 22.71 1.60
N LEU A 497 9.06 22.55 2.11
CA LEU A 497 8.53 21.34 2.74
C LEU A 497 7.39 20.71 1.93
N ASN A 498 7.30 21.03 0.64
CA ASN A 498 6.27 20.48 -0.25
C ASN A 498 6.27 18.94 -0.20
N ASP A 499 5.08 18.37 -0.02
CA ASP A 499 4.87 16.92 0.06
C ASP A 499 5.67 16.20 1.17
N ALA A 500 6.17 16.93 2.19
CA ALA A 500 6.86 16.35 3.33
C ALA A 500 5.89 15.68 4.33
N ASP A 501 6.36 14.63 5.00
CA ASP A 501 5.61 13.96 6.07
C ASP A 501 6.14 14.40 7.44
N LEU A 502 5.37 15.23 8.15
CA LEU A 502 5.65 15.73 9.49
C LEU A 502 4.64 15.22 10.53
N ARG A 503 3.98 14.07 10.27
CA ARG A 503 3.01 13.51 11.23
C ARG A 503 3.65 13.32 12.60
N ASP A 504 2.92 13.73 13.63
CA ASP A 504 3.34 13.65 15.03
C ASP A 504 4.67 14.39 15.36
N ALA A 505 5.22 15.21 14.45
CA ALA A 505 6.45 15.96 14.69
C ALA A 505 6.25 17.06 15.75
N ASN A 506 7.31 17.37 16.48
CA ASN A 506 7.32 18.45 17.46
C ASN A 506 7.98 19.71 16.88
N LEU A 507 7.17 20.66 16.44
CA LEU A 507 7.56 21.97 15.87
C LEU A 507 7.23 23.13 16.84
N SER A 508 7.11 22.84 18.14
CA SER A 508 6.78 23.86 19.13
C SER A 508 7.80 25.01 19.13
N SER A 509 7.30 26.25 19.13
CA SER A 509 8.12 27.47 19.06
C SER A 509 9.05 27.57 17.84
N ALA A 510 8.87 26.72 16.81
CA ALA A 510 9.68 26.78 15.60
C ALA A 510 9.31 28.01 14.74
N ASN A 511 10.27 28.50 13.96
CA ASN A 511 10.04 29.58 13.00
C ASN A 511 9.97 29.03 11.58
N LEU A 512 8.78 29.00 11.01
CA LEU A 512 8.45 28.55 9.66
C LEU A 512 7.92 29.70 8.79
N ASN A 513 8.26 30.95 9.10
CA ASN A 513 7.80 32.11 8.32
C ASN A 513 8.16 31.95 6.84
N ALA A 514 7.18 32.20 5.96
CA ALA A 514 7.29 32.05 4.51
C ALA A 514 7.69 30.65 4.01
N ALA A 515 7.64 29.61 4.85
CA ALA A 515 7.90 28.24 4.42
C ALA A 515 6.79 27.73 3.48
N ASP A 516 7.15 26.82 2.58
CA ASP A 516 6.19 26.18 1.67
C ASP A 516 5.87 24.76 2.15
N LEU A 517 4.72 24.59 2.78
CA LEU A 517 4.18 23.32 3.29
C LEU A 517 3.03 22.81 2.43
N SER A 518 2.96 23.20 1.16
CA SER A 518 1.89 22.76 0.25
C SER A 518 1.89 21.22 0.14
N ASN A 519 0.70 20.62 0.24
CA ASN A 519 0.46 19.17 0.29
C ASN A 519 1.16 18.39 1.43
N ALA A 520 1.83 19.05 2.38
CA ALA A 520 2.49 18.37 3.49
C ALA A 520 1.47 17.74 4.46
N ASP A 521 1.87 16.67 5.13
CA ASP A 521 1.08 16.04 6.19
C ASP A 521 1.67 16.40 7.57
N LEU A 522 0.96 17.23 8.33
CA LEU A 522 1.27 17.62 9.70
C LEU A 522 0.20 17.09 10.68
N SER A 523 -0.48 16.00 10.35
CA SER A 523 -1.51 15.44 11.23
C SER A 523 -0.92 15.14 12.61
N ASN A 524 -1.62 15.57 13.66
CA ASN A 524 -1.24 15.49 15.08
C ASN A 524 0.06 16.20 15.48
N ALA A 525 0.72 16.95 14.57
CA ALA A 525 1.94 17.66 14.89
C ALA A 525 1.72 18.73 15.97
N ASN A 526 2.77 19.03 16.73
CA ASN A 526 2.77 20.09 17.74
C ASN A 526 3.42 21.36 17.19
N LEU A 527 2.61 22.37 16.88
CA LEU A 527 2.99 23.69 16.38
C LEU A 527 2.66 24.81 17.39
N THR A 528 2.52 24.46 18.67
CA THR A 528 2.22 25.44 19.73
C THR A 528 3.29 26.54 19.75
N ASN A 529 2.87 27.81 19.77
CA ASN A 529 3.74 28.99 19.71
C ASN A 529 4.63 29.11 18.46
N ALA A 530 4.38 28.34 17.39
CA ALA A 530 5.17 28.45 16.16
C ALA A 530 4.86 29.74 15.39
N HIS A 531 5.86 30.24 14.66
CA HIS A 531 5.72 31.37 13.73
C HIS A 531 5.58 30.86 12.30
N LEU A 532 4.46 31.14 11.66
CA LEU A 532 4.07 30.65 10.34
C LEU A 532 3.52 31.79 9.46
N SER A 533 3.96 33.02 9.73
CA SER A 533 3.52 34.19 8.98
C SER A 533 3.92 34.03 7.50
N ALA A 534 2.98 34.30 6.60
CA ALA A 534 3.11 34.15 5.15
C ALA A 534 3.47 32.73 4.65
N ALA A 535 3.34 31.70 5.50
CA ALA A 535 3.56 30.31 5.09
C ALA A 535 2.47 29.83 4.09
N LYS A 536 2.82 28.85 3.26
CA LYS A 536 1.89 28.22 2.31
C LYS A 536 1.52 26.82 2.76
N PHE A 537 0.23 26.50 2.74
CA PHE A 537 -0.36 25.24 3.20
C PHE A 537 -1.40 24.70 2.21
N CYS A 538 -1.33 25.08 0.93
CA CYS A 538 -2.34 24.67 -0.05
C CYS A 538 -2.51 23.14 -0.02
N ASN A 539 -3.73 22.66 0.24
CA ASN A 539 -4.10 21.24 0.37
C ASN A 539 -3.37 20.44 1.48
N ALA A 540 -2.69 21.10 2.42
CA ALA A 540 -2.00 20.42 3.51
C ALA A 540 -2.96 19.73 4.50
N GLN A 541 -2.49 18.70 5.20
CA GLN A 541 -3.23 17.99 6.24
C GLN A 541 -2.73 18.42 7.63
N LEU A 542 -3.62 18.91 8.49
CA LEU A 542 -3.35 19.33 9.87
C LEU A 542 -4.40 18.77 10.85
N ASN A 543 -4.98 17.61 10.54
CA ASN A 543 -5.96 16.94 11.39
C ASN A 543 -5.39 16.73 12.79
N GLY A 544 -6.10 17.19 13.82
CA GLY A 544 -5.69 17.02 15.22
C GLY A 544 -4.43 17.80 15.65
N ALA A 545 -3.87 18.66 14.79
CA ALA A 545 -2.66 19.40 15.09
C ALA A 545 -2.86 20.34 16.31
N LYS A 546 -1.82 20.46 17.14
CA LYS A 546 -1.81 21.38 18.30
C LYS A 546 -1.16 22.68 17.85
N MET A 547 -1.93 23.75 17.72
CA MET A 547 -1.50 25.03 17.15
C MET A 547 -1.95 26.22 18.02
N ASN A 548 -1.99 26.04 19.34
CA ASN A 548 -2.37 27.12 20.26
C ASN A 548 -1.33 28.24 20.17
N GLN A 549 -1.79 29.50 20.17
CA GLN A 549 -0.96 30.71 20.10
C GLN A 549 -0.04 30.77 18.87
N VAL A 550 -0.37 30.04 17.81
CA VAL A 550 0.37 30.08 16.54
C VAL A 550 0.18 31.43 15.83
N ASP A 551 1.23 31.93 15.17
CA ASP A 551 1.11 33.06 14.25
C ASP A 551 1.02 32.59 12.81
N LEU A 552 -0.19 32.58 12.25
CA LEU A 552 -0.49 32.26 10.86
C LEU A 552 -0.78 33.51 10.02
N SER A 553 -0.46 34.71 10.50
CA SER A 553 -0.82 35.95 9.79
C SER A 553 -0.37 35.93 8.33
N THR A 554 -1.24 36.34 7.41
CA THR A 554 -1.00 36.35 5.95
C THR A 554 -0.72 34.99 5.28
N ALA A 555 -0.84 33.88 6.01
CA ALA A 555 -0.62 32.55 5.46
C ALA A 555 -1.72 32.14 4.45
N ASN A 556 -1.34 31.29 3.50
CA ASN A 556 -2.27 30.67 2.56
C ASN A 556 -2.60 29.25 3.02
N LEU A 557 -3.81 29.06 3.53
CA LEU A 557 -4.39 27.80 4.02
C LEU A 557 -5.54 27.30 3.12
N THR A 558 -5.50 27.59 1.82
CA THR A 558 -6.53 27.14 0.89
C THR A 558 -6.65 25.62 0.87
N ASN A 559 -7.89 25.11 0.94
CA ASN A 559 -8.23 23.69 0.98
C ASN A 559 -7.50 22.87 2.08
N VAL A 560 -7.03 23.53 3.14
CA VAL A 560 -6.36 22.84 4.24
C VAL A 560 -7.36 22.01 5.03
N ASN A 561 -6.93 20.88 5.59
CA ASN A 561 -7.74 20.11 6.52
C ASN A 561 -7.26 20.31 7.97
N LEU A 562 -8.05 21.05 8.76
CA LEU A 562 -7.83 21.37 10.17
C LEU A 562 -8.81 20.66 11.10
N THR A 563 -9.37 19.53 10.67
CA THR A 563 -10.36 18.78 11.47
C THR A 563 -9.80 18.49 12.87
N ASN A 564 -10.54 18.89 13.91
CA ASN A 564 -10.18 18.76 15.33
C ASN A 564 -8.85 19.42 15.75
N ALA A 565 -8.29 20.33 14.94
CA ALA A 565 -7.09 21.07 15.30
C ALA A 565 -7.37 22.08 16.44
N LYS A 566 -6.34 22.43 17.21
CA LYS A 566 -6.43 23.37 18.33
C LYS A 566 -5.75 24.68 17.98
N LEU A 567 -6.50 25.75 17.77
CA LEU A 567 -6.03 27.09 17.37
C LEU A 567 -6.41 28.17 18.40
N ARG A 568 -6.44 27.83 19.70
CA ARG A 568 -6.80 28.81 20.73
C ARG A 568 -5.81 29.96 20.73
N TYR A 569 -6.31 31.20 20.74
CA TYR A 569 -5.49 32.42 20.70
C TYR A 569 -4.57 32.54 19.47
N ALA A 570 -4.85 31.81 18.38
CA ALA A 570 -4.06 31.90 17.16
C ALA A 570 -4.26 33.27 16.47
N ASN A 571 -3.20 33.78 15.85
CA ASN A 571 -3.27 34.92 14.95
C ASN A 571 -3.47 34.44 13.51
N LEU A 572 -4.68 34.62 12.97
CA LEU A 572 -5.07 34.25 11.61
C LEU A 572 -5.40 35.49 10.76
N ARG A 573 -4.89 36.67 11.12
CA ARG A 573 -5.16 37.92 10.40
C ARG A 573 -4.71 37.82 8.94
N ASN A 574 -5.56 38.28 8.02
CA ASN A 574 -5.29 38.26 6.56
C ASN A 574 -4.98 36.85 5.99
N THR A 575 -5.41 35.78 6.66
CA THR A 575 -5.20 34.42 6.14
C THR A 575 -6.19 34.10 5.03
N ASN A 576 -5.77 33.25 4.11
CA ASN A 576 -6.68 32.66 3.12
C ASN A 576 -7.03 31.22 3.49
N LEU A 577 -8.23 30.99 4.01
CA LEU A 577 -8.78 29.70 4.39
C LEU A 577 -9.83 29.19 3.38
N THR A 578 -9.91 29.77 2.18
CA THR A 578 -10.95 29.40 1.19
C THR A 578 -10.96 27.89 0.96
N GLY A 579 -12.14 27.27 1.07
CA GLY A 579 -12.34 25.83 0.87
C GLY A 579 -11.78 24.91 1.96
N ALA A 580 -11.26 25.46 3.07
CA ALA A 580 -10.69 24.68 4.15
C ALA A 580 -11.75 23.89 4.94
N ILE A 581 -11.34 22.75 5.50
CA ILE A 581 -12.16 21.91 6.39
C ILE A 581 -11.75 22.20 7.84
N LEU A 582 -12.63 22.85 8.61
CA LEU A 582 -12.40 23.27 9.99
C LEU A 582 -13.37 22.56 10.96
N ARG A 583 -13.76 21.33 10.66
CA ARG A 583 -14.72 20.56 11.47
C ARG A 583 -14.16 20.31 12.88
N GLY A 584 -14.91 20.67 13.91
CA GLY A 584 -14.49 20.43 15.31
C GLY A 584 -13.27 21.24 15.77
N VAL A 585 -12.82 22.22 14.99
CA VAL A 585 -11.66 23.05 15.35
C VAL A 585 -11.95 23.88 16.60
N ASP A 586 -10.94 24.05 17.46
CA ASP A 586 -11.02 25.00 18.58
C ASP A 586 -10.37 26.32 18.20
N LEU A 587 -11.17 27.30 17.79
CA LEU A 587 -10.74 28.67 17.43
C LEU A 587 -10.92 29.65 18.59
N SER A 588 -11.13 29.17 19.82
CA SER A 588 -11.49 30.06 20.93
C SER A 588 -10.48 31.20 21.11
N ASN A 589 -10.96 32.44 21.08
CA ASN A 589 -10.16 33.67 21.17
C ASN A 589 -9.14 33.92 20.05
N ALA A 590 -9.25 33.25 18.90
CA ALA A 590 -8.40 33.51 17.74
C ALA A 590 -8.75 34.85 17.06
N ASP A 591 -7.77 35.45 16.37
CA ASP A 591 -7.98 36.65 15.55
C ASP A 591 -8.06 36.30 14.06
N LEU A 592 -9.26 36.33 13.50
CA LEU A 592 -9.56 36.10 12.08
C LEU A 592 -9.83 37.41 11.31
N SER A 593 -9.43 38.57 11.85
CA SER A 593 -9.64 39.85 11.19
C SER A 593 -9.07 39.84 9.77
N HIS A 594 -9.88 40.25 8.79
CA HIS A 594 -9.53 40.33 7.38
C HIS A 594 -9.23 38.98 6.71
N ALA A 595 -9.57 37.85 7.33
CA ALA A 595 -9.38 36.53 6.74
C ALA A 595 -10.44 36.22 5.67
N HIS A 596 -10.09 35.33 4.74
CA HIS A 596 -10.96 34.81 3.69
C HIS A 596 -11.40 33.38 4.06
N LEU A 597 -12.67 33.17 4.38
CA LEU A 597 -13.26 31.89 4.80
C LEU A 597 -14.43 31.48 3.90
N GLU A 598 -14.41 31.85 2.63
CA GLU A 598 -15.43 31.40 1.66
C GLU A 598 -15.39 29.87 1.50
N ASN A 599 -16.56 29.22 1.50
CA ASN A 599 -16.71 27.76 1.34
C ASN A 599 -16.01 26.91 2.41
N VAL A 600 -15.92 27.42 3.64
CA VAL A 600 -15.33 26.67 4.76
C VAL A 600 -16.39 25.81 5.46
N ASP A 601 -16.00 24.60 5.89
CA ASP A 601 -16.81 23.80 6.82
C ASP A 601 -16.39 24.03 8.29
N LEU A 602 -17.18 24.79 9.04
CA LEU A 602 -17.01 25.03 10.48
C LEU A 602 -17.92 24.15 11.35
N SER A 603 -18.42 23.03 10.85
CA SER A 603 -19.28 22.14 11.62
C SER A 603 -18.60 21.73 12.92
N HIS A 604 -19.29 21.90 14.04
CA HIS A 604 -18.81 21.64 15.40
C HIS A 604 -17.62 22.50 15.87
N ALA A 605 -17.24 23.55 15.15
CA ALA A 605 -16.16 24.46 15.55
C ALA A 605 -16.51 25.29 16.78
N GLN A 606 -15.51 25.60 17.61
CA GLN A 606 -15.65 26.51 18.76
C GLN A 606 -15.28 27.94 18.36
N LEU A 607 -16.27 28.83 18.31
CA LEU A 607 -16.10 30.21 17.81
C LEU A 607 -16.14 31.29 18.91
N LYS A 608 -16.12 30.89 20.19
CA LYS A 608 -16.22 31.83 21.32
C LYS A 608 -14.98 32.72 21.42
N GLY A 609 -15.19 34.03 21.49
CA GLY A 609 -14.14 35.04 21.57
C GLY A 609 -13.39 35.29 20.26
N VAL A 610 -13.77 34.62 19.15
CA VAL A 610 -13.16 34.84 17.84
C VAL A 610 -13.35 36.30 17.43
N LYS A 611 -12.27 36.96 17.03
CA LYS A 611 -12.32 38.32 16.49
C LYS A 611 -12.43 38.27 14.97
N ILE A 612 -13.37 39.01 14.41
CA ILE A 612 -13.47 39.28 12.98
C ILE A 612 -13.56 40.80 12.76
N SER A 613 -13.26 41.24 11.54
CA SER A 613 -13.43 42.62 11.07
C SER A 613 -14.40 42.71 9.90
N GLU A 614 -14.80 43.93 9.51
CA GLU A 614 -15.74 44.19 8.40
C GLU A 614 -15.31 43.58 7.06
N THR A 615 -14.01 43.39 6.84
CA THR A 615 -13.49 42.78 5.60
C THR A 615 -13.26 41.28 5.71
N THR A 616 -13.67 40.65 6.81
CA THR A 616 -13.58 39.19 6.97
C THR A 616 -14.66 38.55 6.12
N ARG A 617 -14.28 37.66 5.21
CA ARG A 617 -15.21 37.01 4.29
C ARG A 617 -15.64 35.69 4.89
N LEU A 618 -16.91 35.56 5.24
CA LEU A 618 -17.45 34.40 5.93
C LEU A 618 -18.85 34.12 5.39
N ASP A 619 -19.14 32.85 5.11
CA ASP A 619 -20.48 32.46 4.65
C ASP A 619 -21.55 32.82 5.69
N GLN A 620 -22.72 33.23 5.22
CA GLN A 620 -23.79 33.78 6.06
C GLN A 620 -24.15 32.87 7.24
N LYS A 621 -24.20 31.55 7.01
CA LYS A 621 -24.42 30.54 8.06
C LYS A 621 -23.48 30.73 9.24
N TRP A 622 -22.18 30.77 8.95
CA TRP A 622 -21.15 30.82 9.98
C TRP A 622 -21.04 32.20 10.62
N TYR A 623 -21.34 33.27 9.88
CA TYR A 623 -21.45 34.62 10.45
C TYR A 623 -22.54 34.69 11.53
N ILE A 624 -23.73 34.15 11.26
CA ILE A 624 -24.84 34.14 12.22
C ILE A 624 -24.48 33.31 13.46
N ILE A 625 -23.86 32.15 13.29
CA ILE A 625 -23.40 31.32 14.41
C ILE A 625 -22.34 32.06 15.23
N TRP A 626 -21.37 32.71 14.58
CA TRP A 626 -20.35 33.53 15.25
C TRP A 626 -20.98 34.66 16.05
N ASP A 627 -21.99 35.34 15.49
CA ASP A 627 -22.68 36.46 16.12
C ASP A 627 -23.49 36.00 17.34
N ILE A 628 -24.19 34.86 17.24
CA ILE A 628 -24.92 34.22 18.36
C ILE A 628 -24.00 33.91 19.54
N VAL A 629 -22.81 33.34 19.29
CA VAL A 629 -21.94 32.91 20.39
C VAL A 629 -21.14 34.07 21.02
N ASN A 630 -21.00 35.20 20.32
CA ASN A 630 -20.14 36.32 20.75
C ASN A 630 -20.91 37.56 21.24
N HIS A 631 -22.15 37.75 20.83
CA HIS A 631 -22.95 38.91 21.21
C HIS A 631 -24.24 38.52 21.95
N LYS A 632 -24.92 39.53 22.50
CA LYS A 632 -26.24 39.35 23.10
C LYS A 632 -27.28 39.18 21.99
N VAL A 633 -28.05 38.10 22.05
CA VAL A 633 -29.03 37.74 21.02
C VAL A 633 -30.45 37.46 21.56
N GLU A 634 -30.73 37.89 22.80
CA GLU A 634 -32.07 37.83 23.39
C GLU A 634 -33.12 38.52 22.48
N GLY A 635 -34.26 37.88 22.26
CA GLY A 635 -35.38 38.41 21.48
C GLY A 635 -35.14 38.49 19.97
N ARG A 636 -34.02 37.97 19.47
CA ARG A 636 -33.61 38.16 18.07
C ARG A 636 -34.45 37.32 17.10
N ASN A 637 -34.68 37.87 15.90
CA ASN A 637 -35.24 37.10 14.80
C ASN A 637 -34.17 36.25 14.10
N LEU A 638 -34.28 34.93 14.25
CA LEU A 638 -33.41 33.91 13.68
C LEU A 638 -34.21 32.89 12.83
N GLN A 639 -35.43 33.25 12.41
CA GLN A 639 -36.33 32.39 11.66
C GLN A 639 -35.68 31.82 10.39
N GLY A 640 -35.85 30.53 10.16
CA GLY A 640 -35.39 29.83 8.95
C GLY A 640 -33.88 29.70 8.78
N ASN A 641 -33.06 30.16 9.74
CA ASN A 641 -31.61 30.09 9.61
C ASN A 641 -31.09 28.65 9.77
N ASP A 642 -30.02 28.36 9.04
CA ASP A 642 -29.26 27.13 9.20
C ASP A 642 -28.20 27.28 10.30
N LEU A 643 -28.45 26.62 11.42
CA LEU A 643 -27.59 26.53 12.60
C LEU A 643 -27.13 25.08 12.86
N SER A 644 -27.22 24.21 11.84
CA SER A 644 -26.93 22.79 12.01
C SER A 644 -25.46 22.56 12.39
N ASN A 645 -25.22 21.57 13.23
CA ASN A 645 -23.89 21.19 13.73
C ASN A 645 -23.16 22.31 14.49
N ALA A 646 -23.82 23.40 14.89
CA ALA A 646 -23.19 24.52 15.59
C ALA A 646 -22.87 24.19 17.07
N GLN A 647 -21.83 24.84 17.61
CA GLN A 647 -21.53 24.82 19.06
C GLN A 647 -22.14 26.05 19.75
N LEU A 648 -23.35 25.88 20.28
CA LEU A 648 -24.17 26.91 20.93
C LEU A 648 -24.32 26.67 22.44
N ASN A 649 -23.32 26.06 23.07
CA ASN A 649 -23.39 25.75 24.49
C ASN A 649 -23.45 27.04 25.33
N ARG A 650 -24.39 27.11 26.29
CA ARG A 650 -24.58 28.24 27.22
C ARG A 650 -24.89 29.60 26.56
N VAL A 651 -25.40 29.60 25.33
CA VAL A 651 -25.86 30.85 24.70
C VAL A 651 -27.18 31.31 25.33
N ASP A 652 -27.42 32.62 25.28
CA ASP A 652 -28.68 33.24 25.68
C ASP A 652 -29.51 33.56 24.43
N LEU A 653 -30.47 32.69 24.14
CA LEU A 653 -31.44 32.74 23.05
C LEU A 653 -32.86 32.96 23.58
N ASN A 654 -32.98 33.53 24.78
CA ASN A 654 -34.27 33.78 25.40
C ASN A 654 -35.16 34.65 24.51
N ARG A 655 -36.44 34.29 24.37
CA ARG A 655 -37.43 34.98 23.53
C ARG A 655 -37.06 35.10 22.04
N ALA A 656 -36.02 34.42 21.58
CA ALA A 656 -35.62 34.47 20.17
C ALA A 656 -36.66 33.80 19.27
N ASN A 657 -36.83 34.30 18.06
CA ASN A 657 -37.63 33.64 17.03
C ASN A 657 -36.74 32.71 16.19
N LEU A 658 -36.79 31.41 16.49
CA LEU A 658 -36.10 30.32 15.79
C LEU A 658 -37.09 29.45 14.99
N SER A 659 -38.27 29.97 14.66
CA SER A 659 -39.25 29.20 13.88
C SER A 659 -38.66 28.75 12.54
N ASN A 660 -38.93 27.52 12.14
CA ASN A 660 -38.41 26.89 10.93
C ASN A 660 -36.86 26.83 10.83
N ALA A 661 -36.12 27.13 11.90
CA ALA A 661 -34.66 27.07 11.88
C ALA A 661 -34.16 25.62 11.84
N ASN A 662 -32.98 25.39 11.26
CA ASN A 662 -32.32 24.09 11.28
C ASN A 662 -31.22 24.06 12.34
N LEU A 663 -31.43 23.33 13.42
CA LEU A 663 -30.53 23.09 14.55
C LEU A 663 -30.07 21.62 14.62
N CYS A 664 -30.23 20.85 13.53
CA CYS A 664 -29.89 19.43 13.50
C CYS A 664 -28.42 19.20 13.90
N GLY A 665 -28.17 18.30 14.85
CA GLY A 665 -26.82 17.97 15.35
C GLY A 665 -26.10 19.10 16.11
N ALA A 666 -26.78 20.22 16.39
CA ALA A 666 -26.19 21.32 17.15
C ALA A 666 -26.02 20.95 18.64
N SER A 667 -25.07 21.60 19.31
CA SER A 667 -24.86 21.48 20.76
C SER A 667 -25.38 22.74 21.46
N LEU A 668 -26.49 22.62 22.18
CA LEU A 668 -27.18 23.67 22.96
C LEU A 668 -27.13 23.38 24.46
N ARG A 669 -26.10 22.66 24.93
CA ARG A 669 -26.01 22.23 26.32
C ARG A 669 -26.03 23.43 27.26
N VAL A 670 -26.97 23.44 28.19
CA VAL A 670 -27.21 24.52 29.18
C VAL A 670 -27.45 25.88 28.52
N ALA A 671 -27.98 25.93 27.29
CA ALA A 671 -28.43 27.18 26.68
C ALA A 671 -29.73 27.68 27.33
N ALA A 672 -29.96 28.98 27.27
CA ALA A 672 -31.20 29.60 27.72
C ALA A 672 -32.08 29.92 26.49
N LEU A 673 -33.28 29.33 26.46
CA LEU A 673 -34.29 29.47 25.40
C LEU A 673 -35.68 29.70 26.01
N TRP A 674 -35.77 30.36 27.18
CA TRP A 674 -37.09 30.60 27.79
C TRP A 674 -37.93 31.53 26.90
N ASP A 675 -39.22 31.23 26.76
CA ASP A 675 -40.17 31.90 25.85
C ASP A 675 -39.71 32.00 24.38
N ALA A 676 -38.74 31.19 23.93
CA ALA A 676 -38.30 31.20 22.53
C ALA A 676 -39.36 30.59 21.59
N ASN A 677 -39.45 31.09 20.36
CA ASN A 677 -40.29 30.49 19.32
C ASN A 677 -39.48 29.50 18.48
N LEU A 678 -39.73 28.20 18.63
CA LEU A 678 -39.09 27.09 17.91
C LEU A 678 -40.11 26.34 17.01
N GLU A 679 -41.22 26.98 16.65
CA GLU A 679 -42.26 26.37 15.81
C GLU A 679 -41.66 25.81 14.51
N ASN A 680 -41.93 24.53 14.22
CA ASN A 680 -41.42 23.79 13.06
C ASN A 680 -39.89 23.75 12.92
N ALA A 681 -39.12 24.06 13.98
CA ALA A 681 -37.66 23.97 13.94
C ALA A 681 -37.20 22.51 13.85
N ASN A 682 -36.13 22.26 13.11
CA ASN A 682 -35.47 20.96 13.09
C ASN A 682 -34.34 20.91 14.13
N ILE A 683 -34.55 20.23 15.24
CA ILE A 683 -33.60 20.09 16.36
C ILE A 683 -33.20 18.61 16.54
N SER A 684 -33.34 17.79 15.49
CA SER A 684 -33.03 16.36 15.54
C SER A 684 -31.56 16.09 15.87
N ASN A 685 -31.28 15.05 16.64
CA ASN A 685 -29.93 14.64 17.05
C ASN A 685 -29.10 15.73 17.76
N ALA A 686 -29.73 16.81 18.23
CA ALA A 686 -29.04 17.88 18.95
C ALA A 686 -28.75 17.48 20.41
N ASN A 687 -27.70 18.08 20.99
CA ASN A 687 -27.42 17.97 22.42
C ASN A 687 -28.05 19.15 23.16
N LEU A 688 -29.12 18.91 23.90
CA LEU A 688 -29.92 19.87 24.67
C LEU A 688 -29.77 19.65 26.18
N GLY A 689 -28.73 18.96 26.65
CA GLY A 689 -28.58 18.62 28.06
C GLY A 689 -28.61 19.84 28.99
N GLY A 690 -29.54 19.86 29.93
CA GLY A 690 -29.73 20.96 30.89
C GLY A 690 -30.20 22.28 30.27
N VAL A 691 -30.72 22.27 29.04
CA VAL A 691 -31.26 23.48 28.38
C VAL A 691 -32.47 24.01 29.16
N ASN A 692 -32.64 25.34 29.19
CA ASN A 692 -33.87 25.95 29.68
C ASN A 692 -34.79 26.32 28.51
N LEU A 693 -35.86 25.55 28.30
CA LEU A 693 -36.90 25.77 27.30
C LEU A 693 -38.22 26.22 27.93
N SER A 694 -38.25 26.63 29.20
CA SER A 694 -39.49 26.99 29.89
C SER A 694 -40.30 28.04 29.11
N GLY A 695 -41.59 27.77 28.86
CA GLY A 695 -42.46 28.68 28.10
C GLY A 695 -42.26 28.70 26.57
N ALA A 696 -41.27 27.98 26.03
CA ALA A 696 -40.98 28.00 24.60
C ALA A 696 -42.10 27.38 23.75
N ASN A 697 -42.28 27.92 22.53
CA ASN A 697 -43.17 27.35 21.53
C ASN A 697 -42.44 26.30 20.67
N LEU A 698 -42.70 25.03 20.89
CA LEU A 698 -42.10 23.89 20.17
C LEU A 698 -43.10 23.21 19.22
N LYS A 699 -44.19 23.89 18.86
CA LYS A 699 -45.22 23.31 18.00
C LYS A 699 -44.63 22.82 16.68
N GLY A 700 -44.87 21.56 16.31
CA GLY A 700 -44.38 20.95 15.07
C GLY A 700 -42.85 20.77 14.99
N ALA A 701 -42.10 21.06 16.07
CA ALA A 701 -40.65 20.93 16.05
C ALA A 701 -40.22 19.46 15.98
N ASN A 702 -39.11 19.20 15.28
CA ASN A 702 -38.52 17.87 15.21
C ASN A 702 -37.37 17.73 16.21
N LEU A 703 -37.56 16.97 17.29
CA LEU A 703 -36.56 16.67 18.32
C LEU A 703 -36.12 15.19 18.29
N SER A 704 -36.37 14.47 17.19
CA SER A 704 -36.04 13.04 17.10
C SER A 704 -34.56 12.77 17.39
N GLY A 705 -34.26 11.81 18.27
CA GLY A 705 -32.89 11.42 18.65
C GLY A 705 -32.09 12.47 19.43
N SER A 706 -32.71 13.57 19.86
CA SER A 706 -32.02 14.62 20.63
C SER A 706 -31.82 14.23 22.11
N ASP A 707 -30.78 14.79 22.74
CA ASP A 707 -30.48 14.57 24.17
C ASP A 707 -30.96 15.76 25.02
N LEU A 708 -32.14 15.64 25.63
CA LEU A 708 -32.75 16.62 26.55
C LEU A 708 -32.56 16.24 28.02
N ASN A 709 -31.48 15.52 28.38
CA ASN A 709 -31.26 15.15 29.77
C ASN A 709 -31.33 16.38 30.70
N ARG A 710 -32.10 16.30 31.78
CA ARG A 710 -32.27 17.39 32.76
C ARG A 710 -32.71 18.75 32.18
N ALA A 711 -33.33 18.77 31.01
CA ALA A 711 -33.86 20.00 30.42
C ALA A 711 -35.06 20.54 31.22
N HIS A 712 -35.27 21.86 31.22
CA HIS A 712 -36.46 22.49 31.77
C HIS A 712 -37.47 22.79 30.66
N LEU A 713 -38.63 22.17 30.71
CA LEU A 713 -39.67 22.20 29.66
C LEU A 713 -41.05 22.61 30.22
N TRP A 714 -41.14 23.06 31.47
CA TRP A 714 -42.41 23.51 32.05
C TRP A 714 -43.03 24.68 31.26
N HIS A 715 -44.36 24.65 31.12
CA HIS A 715 -45.14 25.61 30.31
C HIS A 715 -44.79 25.70 28.81
N THR A 716 -44.10 24.70 28.24
CA THR A 716 -43.85 24.66 26.79
C THR A 716 -45.11 24.29 25.98
N TYR A 717 -45.14 24.74 24.71
CA TYR A 717 -46.16 24.35 23.73
C TYR A 717 -45.62 23.23 22.84
N LEU A 718 -46.07 21.99 23.07
CA LEU A 718 -45.52 20.77 22.44
C LEU A 718 -46.46 20.11 21.42
N SER A 719 -47.48 20.81 20.92
CA SER A 719 -48.40 20.24 19.93
C SER A 719 -47.66 19.81 18.65
N ASP A 720 -47.97 18.62 18.13
CA ASP A 720 -47.37 18.06 16.91
C ASP A 720 -45.83 17.89 16.95
N VAL A 721 -45.21 17.90 18.14
CA VAL A 721 -43.75 17.71 18.28
C VAL A 721 -43.34 16.26 18.01
N ASN A 722 -42.20 16.05 17.36
CA ASN A 722 -41.60 14.72 17.21
C ASN A 722 -40.50 14.49 18.25
N LEU A 723 -40.72 13.60 19.20
CA LEU A 723 -39.76 13.22 20.25
C LEU A 723 -39.23 11.78 20.11
N SER A 724 -39.43 11.14 18.96
CA SER A 724 -39.01 9.75 18.73
C SER A 724 -37.53 9.54 19.03
N GLY A 725 -37.22 8.58 19.91
CA GLY A 725 -35.86 8.26 20.32
C GLY A 725 -35.12 9.35 21.13
N ALA A 726 -35.80 10.41 21.56
CA ALA A 726 -35.19 11.44 22.40
C ALA A 726 -34.89 10.92 23.82
N ASN A 727 -33.88 11.52 24.46
CA ASN A 727 -33.53 11.25 25.85
C ASN A 727 -33.99 12.40 26.75
N LEU A 728 -35.04 12.20 27.54
CA LEU A 728 -35.58 13.17 28.51
C LEU A 728 -35.30 12.78 29.97
N MET A 729 -34.24 12.00 30.21
CA MET A 729 -33.88 11.56 31.55
C MET A 729 -33.71 12.75 32.51
N GLY A 730 -34.49 12.77 33.59
CA GLY A 730 -34.48 13.82 34.60
C GLY A 730 -35.00 15.19 34.14
N ALA A 731 -35.64 15.28 32.97
CA ALA A 731 -36.21 16.53 32.49
C ALA A 731 -37.40 17.00 33.34
N ASP A 732 -37.59 18.31 33.44
CA ASP A 732 -38.70 18.94 34.15
C ASP A 732 -39.82 19.32 33.17
N LEU A 733 -40.88 18.53 33.18
CA LEU A 733 -42.08 18.64 32.33
C LEU A 733 -43.31 18.97 33.18
N TRP A 734 -43.16 19.73 34.26
CA TRP A 734 -44.28 20.08 35.13
C TRP A 734 -45.42 20.78 34.37
N GLY A 735 -46.64 20.26 34.51
CA GLY A 735 -47.85 20.88 33.98
C GLY A 735 -47.96 20.98 32.45
N VAL A 736 -47.11 20.28 31.68
CA VAL A 736 -47.12 20.37 30.21
C VAL A 736 -48.33 19.66 29.58
N ASN A 737 -48.71 20.07 28.37
CA ASN A 737 -49.74 19.38 27.58
C ASN A 737 -49.09 18.47 26.52
N LEU A 738 -49.22 17.16 26.72
CA LEU A 738 -48.69 16.09 25.86
C LEU A 738 -49.82 15.23 25.25
N ASN A 739 -51.05 15.73 25.22
CA ASN A 739 -52.22 14.99 24.74
C ASN A 739 -52.01 14.44 23.32
N GLY A 740 -52.17 13.11 23.17
CA GLY A 740 -52.08 12.41 21.88
C GLY A 740 -50.67 12.29 21.28
N ILE A 741 -49.62 12.71 22.00
CA ILE A 741 -48.24 12.64 21.49
C ILE A 741 -47.72 11.19 21.54
N ASP A 742 -46.90 10.84 20.56
CA ASP A 742 -46.15 9.59 20.56
C ASP A 742 -44.81 9.73 21.31
N LEU A 743 -44.72 9.08 22.46
CA LEU A 743 -43.53 9.00 23.31
C LEU A 743 -43.04 7.55 23.42
N SER A 744 -43.34 6.70 22.44
CA SER A 744 -42.87 5.31 22.43
C SER A 744 -41.35 5.21 22.43
N GLY A 745 -40.81 4.32 23.28
CA GLY A 745 -39.38 4.08 23.44
C GLY A 745 -38.56 5.23 24.05
N VAL A 746 -39.19 6.35 24.43
CA VAL A 746 -38.50 7.53 24.98
C VAL A 746 -37.98 7.25 26.39
N ASN A 747 -36.79 7.76 26.72
CA ASN A 747 -36.27 7.69 28.07
C ASN A 747 -36.73 8.88 28.91
N LEU A 748 -37.66 8.65 29.84
CA LEU A 748 -38.24 9.60 30.80
C LEU A 748 -37.84 9.27 32.25
N SER A 749 -36.81 8.43 32.46
CA SER A 749 -36.42 8.03 33.81
C SER A 749 -36.05 9.26 34.65
N TYR A 750 -36.50 9.29 35.92
CA TYR A 750 -36.36 10.43 36.83
C TYR A 750 -37.02 11.75 36.39
N ALA A 751 -37.79 11.79 35.29
CA ALA A 751 -38.42 13.02 34.81
C ALA A 751 -39.54 13.48 35.75
N ASN A 752 -39.76 14.80 35.83
CA ASN A 752 -40.89 15.39 36.54
C ASN A 752 -42.04 15.66 35.56
N LEU A 753 -43.06 14.81 35.56
CA LEU A 753 -44.29 14.92 34.76
C LEU A 753 -45.50 15.25 35.64
N SER A 754 -45.29 15.77 36.86
CA SER A 754 -46.40 16.05 37.75
C SER A 754 -47.31 17.14 37.18
N HIS A 755 -48.63 16.97 37.38
CA HIS A 755 -49.69 17.79 36.79
C HIS A 755 -49.74 17.83 35.25
N ALA A 756 -48.96 17.02 34.54
CA ALA A 756 -48.97 17.01 33.07
C ALA A 756 -50.28 16.40 32.51
N ASN A 757 -50.72 16.89 31.35
CA ASN A 757 -51.82 16.31 30.58
C ASN A 757 -51.28 15.33 29.54
N LEU A 758 -51.35 14.04 29.83
CA LEU A 758 -50.88 12.91 29.00
C LEU A 758 -52.07 12.13 28.40
N LYS A 759 -53.25 12.75 28.26
CA LYS A 759 -54.43 12.06 27.71
C LYS A 759 -54.11 11.45 26.34
N ASP A 760 -54.49 10.20 26.12
CA ASP A 760 -54.32 9.47 24.85
C ASP A 760 -52.85 9.41 24.34
N THR A 761 -51.84 9.66 25.19
CA THR A 761 -50.42 9.59 24.84
C THR A 761 -49.95 8.14 24.68
N ASN A 762 -49.11 7.87 23.67
CA ASN A 762 -48.48 6.55 23.48
C ASN A 762 -47.15 6.47 24.25
N LEU A 763 -47.02 5.58 25.22
CA LEU A 763 -45.80 5.33 26.01
C LEU A 763 -45.29 3.89 25.86
N ILE A 764 -45.61 3.21 24.76
CA ILE A 764 -45.15 1.83 24.52
C ILE A 764 -43.62 1.76 24.61
N GLY A 765 -43.09 0.85 25.44
CA GLY A 765 -41.64 0.63 25.58
C GLY A 765 -40.85 1.79 26.20
N ALA A 766 -41.53 2.85 26.67
CA ALA A 766 -40.86 4.00 27.27
C ALA A 766 -40.26 3.65 28.64
N ASN A 767 -39.16 4.30 29.01
CA ASN A 767 -38.57 4.14 30.34
C ASN A 767 -39.00 5.28 31.27
N LEU A 768 -39.90 5.02 32.22
CA LEU A 768 -40.36 5.99 33.22
C LEU A 768 -39.82 5.69 34.62
N SER A 769 -38.78 4.85 34.77
CA SER A 769 -38.30 4.45 36.09
C SER A 769 -38.01 5.68 36.97
N ARG A 770 -38.61 5.73 38.16
CA ARG A 770 -38.50 6.82 39.14
C ARG A 770 -38.99 8.19 38.65
N ALA A 771 -39.79 8.25 37.58
CA ALA A 771 -40.44 9.48 37.16
C ALA A 771 -41.54 9.90 38.16
N ASN A 772 -41.85 11.20 38.18
CA ASN A 772 -42.93 11.75 38.98
C ASN A 772 -44.15 12.06 38.10
N LEU A 773 -45.21 11.26 38.19
CA LEU A 773 -46.49 11.45 37.50
C LEU A 773 -47.59 11.92 38.44
N SER A 774 -47.26 12.47 39.61
CA SER A 774 -48.29 12.86 40.57
C SER A 774 -49.25 13.90 39.99
N SER A 775 -50.56 13.72 40.21
CA SER A 775 -51.62 14.59 39.69
C SER A 775 -51.68 14.72 38.16
N ALA A 776 -51.01 13.84 37.40
CA ALA A 776 -51.05 13.84 35.94
C ALA A 776 -52.39 13.28 35.40
N ASN A 777 -52.85 13.79 34.26
CA ASN A 777 -53.99 13.22 33.55
C ASN A 777 -53.51 12.14 32.57
N LEU A 778 -53.71 10.87 32.92
CA LEU A 778 -53.26 9.69 32.15
C LEU A 778 -54.41 9.01 31.41
N ASN A 779 -55.56 9.67 31.23
CA ASN A 779 -56.72 9.00 30.62
C ASN A 779 -56.40 8.47 29.22
N GLY A 780 -56.58 7.17 28.97
CA GLY A 780 -56.34 6.55 27.67
C GLY A 780 -54.87 6.28 27.32
N VAL A 781 -53.94 6.44 28.27
CA VAL A 781 -52.50 6.22 28.02
C VAL A 781 -52.18 4.76 27.79
N ASN A 782 -51.31 4.47 26.82
CA ASN A 782 -50.78 3.14 26.59
C ASN A 782 -49.36 2.95 27.17
N PHE A 783 -49.23 2.12 28.22
CA PHE A 783 -47.98 1.75 28.87
C PHE A 783 -47.46 0.35 28.51
N SER A 784 -47.93 -0.31 27.45
CA SER A 784 -47.41 -1.65 27.09
C SER A 784 -45.88 -1.65 26.99
N ASP A 785 -45.22 -2.61 27.62
CA ASP A 785 -43.75 -2.74 27.68
C ASP A 785 -42.99 -1.56 28.33
N ALA A 786 -43.68 -0.61 28.96
CA ALA A 786 -43.03 0.52 29.63
C ALA A 786 -42.39 0.12 30.98
N ASN A 787 -41.21 0.65 31.28
CA ASN A 787 -40.58 0.48 32.58
C ASN A 787 -41.11 1.52 33.59
N LEU A 788 -41.97 1.07 34.51
CA LEU A 788 -42.59 1.93 35.53
C LEU A 788 -41.94 1.82 36.91
N SER A 789 -40.77 1.20 37.04
CA SER A 789 -40.15 0.92 38.35
C SER A 789 -39.92 2.18 39.20
N GLY A 790 -40.55 2.26 40.38
CA GLY A 790 -40.41 3.39 41.30
C GLY A 790 -41.08 4.68 40.86
N THR A 791 -41.96 4.64 39.85
CA THR A 791 -42.72 5.81 39.36
C THR A 791 -43.76 6.25 40.38
N ASN A 792 -43.90 7.57 40.60
CA ASN A 792 -44.91 8.13 41.50
C ASN A 792 -46.22 8.44 40.76
N PHE A 793 -47.32 7.78 41.11
CA PHE A 793 -48.65 7.98 40.52
C PHE A 793 -49.65 8.68 41.46
N SER A 794 -49.22 9.25 42.59
CA SER A 794 -50.13 9.86 43.57
C SER A 794 -51.07 10.88 42.91
N ASP A 795 -52.37 10.72 43.11
CA ASP A 795 -53.43 11.58 42.56
C ASP A 795 -53.52 11.65 41.02
N ALA A 796 -52.86 10.75 40.29
CA ALA A 796 -52.95 10.69 38.83
C ALA A 796 -54.28 10.08 38.34
N ASN A 797 -54.86 10.64 37.27
CA ASN A 797 -56.07 10.10 36.64
C ASN A 797 -55.71 8.98 35.66
N ILE A 798 -55.80 7.73 36.09
CA ILE A 798 -55.40 6.53 35.33
C ILE A 798 -56.56 5.82 34.59
N ASN A 799 -57.65 6.54 34.30
CA ASN A 799 -58.81 5.94 33.62
C ASN A 799 -58.45 5.45 32.21
N ASN A 800 -58.93 4.27 31.81
CA ASN A 800 -58.71 3.70 30.47
C ASN A 800 -57.23 3.50 30.07
N CYS A 801 -56.29 3.45 31.03
CA CYS A 801 -54.90 3.13 30.72
C CYS A 801 -54.73 1.66 30.30
N ILE A 802 -53.82 1.39 29.37
CA ILE A 802 -53.29 0.05 29.09
C ILE A 802 -51.99 -0.08 29.89
N LEU A 803 -51.89 -1.07 30.79
CA LEU A 803 -50.71 -1.27 31.66
C LEU A 803 -49.70 -2.26 31.05
N PRO A 804 -48.42 -2.25 31.48
CA PRO A 804 -47.44 -3.26 31.09
C PRO A 804 -47.84 -4.66 31.62
N ILE A 805 -47.56 -5.72 30.86
CA ILE A 805 -47.75 -7.12 31.28
C ILE A 805 -46.60 -7.55 32.19
#